data_AF-R0FB53-F1
#
_entry.id   AF-R0FB53-F1
#
_cell.length_a   1.000
_cell.length_b   1.000
_cell.length_c   1.000
_cell.angle_alpha   90.00
_cell.angle_beta   90.00
_cell.angle_gamma   90.00
#
_symmetry.space_group_name_H-M   'P 1'
#
loop_
_entity.id
_entity.type
_entity.pdbx_description
1 polymer ?
#
loop_
_entity_poly.entity_id
_entity_poly.type
_entity_poly.pdbx_seq_one_letter_code
_entity_poly.pdbx_strand_id
1 'polypeptide(L)'
;MENSMLRYVKKSEPSKTDAHLEKESNVSSEEAGISENTQDGDFNDPGNWREIDNRLRDFFVDKGPIARLPVDFHFPRDSIGRCFSHSSYTREIINGERQDRQWLVYSKVKDKIFCFCCKLFTQDKNICQLATTGYSDWRNLEVRLKKKQTIDKHMQAKINKEKKHWRDVLLRIIALVKGLAKKNIAFRGSSDKIHEDNNGNFLGMVEIQQLILKKIRCAKYFSVILDTTPDISHRDQMSLIIRCVDISEMSPKIEEFFLTFLEVKDKIGEGLFDTLKDVLHTLGLNIDDIRGQGVQSRLLEVNPRAVYTPCGCHSLNLALSDIASYSTIAVSFFGIIRDALFYLAENSDNPETKSEAESLAMSEIHGIGSFEFLFGMVIWYELLFVVNKVSKILQSEDMDIDIAIVQLKGLVSFFRNYRETGFQAAKVEAERIATSMDIDHVFSVKAKRICKRKRYHDEEAEKVGEDVILSAEENFRLNYFIKIVDQGLVSLETRFDQLQGYEKTFGFLFDLTKLQLANDDELMVSCTNLEVFLKHDMHSDLDGNDLFLELKLFKEVLSKEMKKAIEVLNFLKNMKSCYPNTWTAYRIMMTIPVSVASAERNFSKLKLIKSYLRSTMAQERLNGLSIISIERRMAEKLDFKDLMNEFAGRNARRIARFEE
;
A
#
# COMPACT_ATOMS: atom_id res chain seq x y z
N MET A 1 5.30 -29.48 -43.85
CA MET A 1 4.87 -28.11 -44.23
C MET A 1 4.99 -27.24 -42.98
N GLU A 2 6.16 -26.79 -42.50
CA GLU A 2 7.42 -26.44 -43.19
C GLU A 2 7.30 -25.39 -44.29
N ASN A 3 8.26 -24.45 -44.25
CA ASN A 3 8.63 -23.45 -45.27
C ASN A 3 7.70 -22.27 -45.56
N SER A 4 7.90 -21.15 -44.83
CA SER A 4 7.77 -19.80 -45.40
C SER A 4 8.48 -18.66 -44.62
N MET A 5 9.68 -18.86 -44.04
CA MET A 5 10.46 -17.69 -43.54
C MET A 5 11.99 -17.86 -43.50
N LEU A 6 12.57 -18.51 -44.52
CA LEU A 6 14.02 -18.54 -44.77
C LEU A 6 14.28 -18.25 -46.26
N ARG A 7 15.23 -17.33 -46.54
CA ARG A 7 15.41 -16.45 -47.74
C ARG A 7 14.76 -15.08 -47.47
N TYR A 8 15.49 -13.97 -47.34
CA TYR A 8 16.65 -13.54 -48.13
C TYR A 8 17.82 -13.02 -47.28
N VAL A 9 18.99 -13.64 -47.47
CA VAL A 9 20.30 -12.98 -47.31
C VAL A 9 21.05 -13.23 -48.61
N LYS A 10 21.37 -12.18 -49.37
CA LYS A 10 22.39 -12.23 -50.42
C LYS A 10 22.95 -10.83 -50.69
N LYS A 11 24.27 -10.79 -50.91
CA LYS A 11 25.11 -9.60 -51.11
C LYS A 11 24.83 -8.88 -52.42
N SER A 12 25.15 -7.58 -52.46
CA SER A 12 25.57 -6.86 -53.66
C SER A 12 26.54 -5.73 -53.31
N GLU A 13 27.82 -5.92 -53.62
CA GLU A 13 28.80 -4.85 -53.89
C GLU A 13 28.93 -4.70 -55.43
N PRO A 14 29.81 -3.84 -55.98
CA PRO A 14 29.72 -2.37 -55.97
C PRO A 14 29.82 -1.79 -57.40
N SER A 15 29.65 -0.47 -57.58
CA SER A 15 29.98 0.20 -58.86
C SER A 15 30.64 1.57 -58.66
N LYS A 16 31.81 1.72 -59.31
CA LYS A 16 32.56 2.99 -59.57
C LYS A 16 31.93 3.69 -60.81
N THR A 17 32.30 4.87 -61.33
CA THR A 17 33.38 5.88 -61.20
C THR A 17 32.74 7.30 -61.17
N ASP A 18 33.35 8.48 -61.03
CA ASP A 18 34.57 9.13 -61.57
C ASP A 18 35.19 10.05 -60.48
N ALA A 19 36.50 10.20 -60.25
CA ALA A 19 37.71 10.35 -61.09
C ALA A 19 38.07 11.82 -61.45
N HIS A 20 38.93 12.43 -60.63
CA HIS A 20 40.09 13.20 -61.12
C HIS A 20 41.20 13.34 -60.03
N LEU A 21 42.44 13.07 -60.43
CA LEU A 21 43.70 13.33 -59.70
C LEU A 21 44.20 14.76 -60.08
N GLU A 22 45.17 15.42 -59.42
CA GLU A 22 46.48 14.97 -58.94
C GLU A 22 47.04 15.77 -57.73
N LYS A 23 47.71 15.06 -56.80
CA LYS A 23 49.08 15.26 -56.25
C LYS A 23 49.57 16.67 -55.84
N GLU A 24 50.34 16.87 -54.76
CA GLU A 24 51.04 16.01 -53.76
C GLU A 24 51.38 16.92 -52.53
N SER A 25 52.01 16.54 -51.39
CA SER A 25 52.77 15.36 -50.94
C SER A 25 52.75 15.21 -49.38
N ASN A 26 53.42 14.16 -48.88
CA ASN A 26 54.00 13.91 -47.54
C ASN A 26 53.63 14.79 -46.30
N VAL A 27 53.03 14.14 -45.29
CA VAL A 27 53.62 13.98 -43.93
C VAL A 27 53.22 12.59 -43.38
N SER A 28 54.11 11.94 -42.63
CA SER A 28 53.93 10.66 -41.96
C SER A 28 52.88 10.70 -40.82
N SER A 29 52.00 9.70 -40.76
CA SER A 29 51.14 9.47 -39.59
C SER A 29 51.90 8.73 -38.49
N GLU A 30 52.14 9.40 -37.36
CA GLU A 30 52.80 8.83 -36.19
C GLU A 30 51.92 7.77 -35.49
N GLU A 31 52.55 6.68 -35.06
CA GLU A 31 51.92 5.68 -34.20
C GLU A 31 51.82 6.23 -32.76
N ALA A 32 50.59 6.34 -32.23
CA ALA A 32 50.37 6.69 -30.83
C ALA A 32 50.74 5.50 -29.93
N GLY A 33 52.03 5.41 -29.57
CA GLY A 33 52.60 4.30 -28.82
C GLY A 33 51.95 4.07 -27.45
N ILE A 34 51.49 2.85 -27.22
CA ILE A 34 51.32 2.32 -25.86
C ILE A 34 52.72 1.95 -25.38
N SER A 35 53.22 2.63 -24.34
CA SER A 35 54.57 2.39 -23.83
C SER A 35 54.75 0.95 -23.37
N GLU A 36 55.78 0.28 -23.88
CA GLU A 36 56.23 -1.04 -23.45
C GLU A 36 56.66 -1.04 -21.98
N ASN A 37 55.71 -1.21 -21.06
CA ASN A 37 56.02 -1.67 -19.71
C ASN A 37 56.25 -3.19 -19.79
N THR A 38 57.52 -3.56 -19.82
CA THR A 38 58.01 -4.94 -19.91
C THR A 38 57.48 -5.83 -18.76
N GLN A 39 56.36 -6.51 -19.01
CA GLN A 39 56.00 -7.73 -18.29
C GLN A 39 56.22 -8.92 -19.22
N ASP A 40 57.31 -9.64 -18.97
CA ASP A 40 57.78 -10.79 -19.74
C ASP A 40 56.88 -12.02 -19.49
N GLY A 41 55.70 -12.03 -20.10
CA GLY A 41 54.72 -13.11 -19.97
C GLY A 41 53.46 -12.96 -20.80
N ASP A 42 52.88 -14.08 -21.22
CA ASP A 42 51.62 -14.17 -21.98
C ASP A 42 50.50 -13.38 -21.25
N PHE A 43 50.04 -12.30 -21.86
CA PHE A 43 49.01 -11.41 -21.31
C PHE A 43 47.64 -12.11 -21.21
N ASN A 44 47.44 -13.22 -21.93
CA ASN A 44 46.25 -14.06 -21.82
C ASN A 44 46.33 -15.08 -20.67
N ASP A 45 47.44 -15.15 -19.92
CA ASP A 45 47.54 -16.05 -18.77
C ASP A 45 47.08 -15.34 -17.47
N PRO A 46 46.03 -15.83 -16.78
CA PRO A 46 45.49 -15.18 -15.57
C PRO A 46 46.43 -15.31 -14.36
N GLY A 47 47.54 -16.07 -14.49
CA GLY A 47 48.63 -16.07 -13.53
C GLY A 47 49.48 -14.80 -13.60
N ASN A 48 49.54 -14.13 -14.75
CA ASN A 48 50.37 -12.94 -14.97
C ASN A 48 49.68 -11.63 -14.58
N TRP A 49 48.34 -11.61 -14.52
CA TRP A 49 47.58 -10.42 -14.13
C TRP A 49 47.91 -10.01 -12.68
N ARG A 50 48.58 -8.86 -12.56
CA ARG A 50 48.92 -8.17 -11.30
C ARG A 50 47.74 -7.26 -10.89
N GLU A 51 48.00 -6.03 -10.45
CA GLU A 51 46.95 -5.06 -10.17
C GLU A 51 46.17 -4.74 -11.46
N ILE A 52 44.83 -4.78 -11.38
CA ILE A 52 43.93 -4.58 -12.52
C ILE A 52 43.22 -3.24 -12.33
N ASP A 53 43.70 -2.22 -13.04
CA ASP A 53 43.06 -0.91 -13.08
C ASP A 53 41.71 -0.95 -13.81
N ASN A 54 40.98 0.18 -13.83
CA ASN A 54 39.66 0.22 -14.46
C ASN A 54 39.72 0.02 -15.99
N ARG A 55 40.72 0.58 -16.68
CA ARG A 55 40.85 0.47 -18.15
C ARG A 55 41.16 -0.96 -18.58
N LEU A 56 42.05 -1.63 -17.84
CA LEU A 56 42.40 -3.02 -18.04
C LEU A 56 41.21 -3.95 -17.77
N ARG A 57 40.41 -3.63 -16.74
CA ARG A 57 39.20 -4.38 -16.41
C ARG A 57 38.16 -4.30 -17.53
N ASP A 58 37.92 -3.10 -18.05
CA ASP A 58 36.97 -2.89 -19.15
C ASP A 58 37.43 -3.65 -20.42
N PHE A 59 38.72 -3.60 -20.75
CA PHE A 59 39.32 -4.38 -21.85
C PHE A 59 39.10 -5.89 -21.69
N PHE A 60 39.33 -6.45 -20.50
CA PHE A 60 39.09 -7.88 -20.25
C PHE A 60 37.59 -8.24 -20.30
N VAL A 61 36.69 -7.35 -19.86
CA VAL A 61 35.25 -7.57 -19.95
C VAL A 61 34.79 -7.62 -21.41
N ASP A 62 35.26 -6.71 -22.26
CA ASP A 62 34.94 -6.66 -23.70
C ASP A 62 35.49 -7.86 -24.47
N LYS A 63 36.68 -8.36 -24.12
CA LYS A 63 37.25 -9.58 -24.70
C LYS A 63 36.62 -10.87 -24.18
N GLY A 64 36.04 -10.84 -22.98
CA GLY A 64 35.47 -11.99 -22.29
C GLY A 64 36.54 -12.98 -21.78
N PRO A 65 36.11 -14.15 -21.26
CA PRO A 65 37.01 -15.16 -20.73
C PRO A 65 37.97 -15.70 -21.79
N ILE A 66 39.23 -15.86 -21.39
CA ILE A 66 40.33 -16.34 -22.25
C ILE A 66 39.95 -17.66 -22.94
N ALA A 67 40.32 -17.79 -24.22
CA ALA A 67 40.16 -19.01 -24.99
C ALA A 67 40.82 -20.21 -24.30
N ARG A 68 40.13 -21.36 -24.30
CA ARG A 68 40.64 -22.57 -23.65
C ARG A 68 41.85 -23.14 -24.36
N LEU A 69 42.68 -23.82 -23.57
CA LEU A 69 43.75 -24.64 -24.12
C LEU A 69 43.17 -25.76 -25.01
N PRO A 70 43.82 -26.07 -26.15
CA PRO A 70 43.39 -27.13 -27.07
C PRO A 70 43.13 -28.47 -26.39
N VAL A 71 42.27 -29.32 -26.97
CA VAL A 71 41.84 -30.60 -26.34
C VAL A 71 43.00 -31.60 -26.23
N ASP A 72 43.96 -31.49 -27.14
CA ASP A 72 45.24 -32.20 -27.19
C ASP A 72 46.27 -31.69 -26.15
N PHE A 73 46.04 -30.54 -25.50
CA PHE A 73 46.96 -30.01 -24.49
C PHE A 73 47.08 -30.95 -23.28
N HIS A 74 48.30 -31.35 -22.94
CA HIS A 74 48.59 -32.19 -21.79
C HIS A 74 48.91 -31.33 -20.56
N PHE A 75 48.02 -31.36 -19.56
CA PHE A 75 48.23 -30.65 -18.29
C PHE A 75 49.38 -31.27 -17.48
N PRO A 76 50.21 -30.45 -16.80
CA PRO A 76 51.20 -30.91 -15.83
C PRO A 76 50.58 -31.84 -14.78
N ARG A 77 51.35 -32.83 -14.35
CA ARG A 77 50.95 -33.77 -13.30
C ARG A 77 51.61 -33.42 -11.98
N ASP A 78 50.84 -33.48 -10.90
CA ASP A 78 51.33 -33.39 -9.53
C ASP A 78 52.22 -34.59 -9.15
N SER A 79 52.83 -34.53 -7.97
CA SER A 79 53.71 -35.59 -7.44
C SER A 79 53.01 -36.95 -7.22
N ILE A 80 51.69 -37.04 -7.43
CA ILE A 80 50.87 -38.25 -7.32
C ILE A 80 50.20 -38.56 -8.69
N GLY A 81 50.70 -37.96 -9.78
CA GLY A 81 50.28 -38.24 -11.15
C GLY A 81 48.96 -37.59 -11.59
N ARG A 82 48.34 -36.73 -10.79
CA ARG A 82 47.04 -36.09 -11.11
C ARG A 82 47.24 -34.74 -11.78
N CYS A 83 46.33 -34.37 -12.66
CA CYS A 83 46.36 -33.10 -13.37
C CYS A 83 44.96 -32.48 -13.45
N PHE A 84 44.87 -31.22 -13.87
CA PHE A 84 43.62 -30.67 -14.35
C PHE A 84 43.13 -31.43 -15.61
N SER A 85 41.84 -31.35 -15.93
CA SER A 85 41.22 -32.05 -17.07
C SER A 85 40.18 -31.18 -17.75
N HIS A 86 40.12 -31.20 -19.09
CA HIS A 86 39.12 -30.48 -19.87
C HIS A 86 37.67 -30.81 -19.47
N SER A 87 37.39 -32.01 -18.95
CA SER A 87 36.06 -32.36 -18.44
C SER A 87 35.57 -31.40 -17.36
N SER A 88 36.48 -30.87 -16.53
CA SER A 88 36.22 -29.89 -15.46
C SER A 88 35.64 -28.57 -15.97
N TYR A 89 35.84 -28.23 -17.26
CA TYR A 89 35.20 -27.06 -17.86
C TYR A 89 33.70 -27.24 -18.10
N THR A 90 33.17 -28.47 -18.14
CA THR A 90 31.75 -28.74 -18.45
C THR A 90 31.02 -29.41 -17.29
N ARG A 91 29.73 -29.13 -17.13
CA ARG A 91 28.88 -29.83 -16.16
C ARG A 91 27.63 -30.36 -16.84
N GLU A 92 27.21 -31.55 -16.47
CA GLU A 92 25.88 -32.03 -16.79
C GLU A 92 24.86 -31.38 -15.84
N ILE A 93 23.72 -30.97 -16.37
CA ILE A 93 22.55 -30.50 -15.59
C ILE A 93 21.44 -31.56 -15.63
N ILE A 94 20.42 -31.39 -14.78
CA ILE A 94 19.45 -32.46 -14.41
C ILE A 94 18.64 -32.95 -15.63
N ASN A 95 18.52 -32.14 -16.68
CA ASN A 95 17.90 -32.47 -17.97
C ASN A 95 18.86 -33.14 -18.99
N GLY A 96 20.07 -33.54 -18.58
CA GLY A 96 21.07 -34.19 -19.44
C GLY A 96 21.89 -33.23 -20.33
N GLU A 97 21.59 -31.93 -20.32
CA GLU A 97 22.36 -30.96 -21.09
C GLU A 97 23.74 -30.71 -20.47
N ARG A 98 24.75 -30.47 -21.33
CA ARG A 98 26.11 -30.11 -20.89
C ARG A 98 26.26 -28.58 -20.87
N GLN A 99 26.21 -28.00 -19.69
CA GLN A 99 26.44 -26.57 -19.47
C GLN A 99 27.93 -26.26 -19.28
N ASP A 100 28.37 -25.18 -19.92
CA ASP A 100 29.75 -24.76 -19.94
C ASP A 100 30.14 -23.83 -18.76
N ARG A 101 31.35 -23.98 -18.21
CA ARG A 101 31.92 -23.12 -17.15
C ARG A 101 32.87 -22.08 -17.76
N GLN A 102 32.33 -21.09 -18.46
CA GLN A 102 33.11 -20.00 -19.07
C GLN A 102 33.91 -19.17 -18.04
N TRP A 103 33.49 -19.10 -16.79
CA TRP A 103 34.20 -18.38 -15.72
C TRP A 103 35.48 -19.07 -15.23
N LEU A 104 35.69 -20.35 -15.57
CA LEU A 104 36.83 -21.15 -15.13
C LEU A 104 37.96 -21.03 -16.15
N VAL A 105 39.09 -20.46 -15.75
CA VAL A 105 40.28 -20.27 -16.60
C VAL A 105 41.50 -20.92 -15.94
N TYR A 106 42.46 -21.37 -16.76
CA TYR A 106 43.65 -22.10 -16.31
C TYR A 106 44.91 -21.29 -16.64
N SER A 107 45.84 -21.22 -15.69
CA SER A 107 47.16 -20.60 -15.85
C SER A 107 48.20 -21.66 -16.18
N LYS A 108 48.83 -21.55 -17.35
CA LYS A 108 50.01 -22.32 -17.74
C LYS A 108 51.20 -21.96 -16.85
N VAL A 109 51.36 -20.67 -16.54
CA VAL A 109 52.49 -20.14 -15.75
C VAL A 109 52.47 -20.63 -14.29
N LYS A 110 51.28 -20.82 -13.69
CA LYS A 110 51.13 -21.15 -12.27
C LYS A 110 50.62 -22.56 -11.97
N ASP A 111 50.38 -23.40 -12.98
CA ASP A 111 49.77 -24.74 -12.85
C ASP A 111 48.49 -24.74 -11.98
N LYS A 112 47.63 -23.75 -12.22
CA LYS A 112 46.50 -23.42 -11.33
C LYS A 112 45.30 -22.88 -12.10
N ILE A 113 44.11 -23.21 -11.60
CA ILE A 113 42.88 -22.58 -12.05
C ILE A 113 42.59 -21.28 -11.30
N PHE A 114 41.92 -20.36 -11.99
CA PHE A 114 41.39 -19.10 -11.49
C PHE A 114 39.93 -18.93 -11.91
N CYS A 115 39.21 -18.08 -11.20
CA CYS A 115 37.87 -17.62 -11.58
C CYS A 115 38.01 -16.26 -12.27
N PHE A 116 37.67 -16.18 -13.55
CA PHE A 116 37.80 -14.97 -14.38
C PHE A 116 37.11 -13.76 -13.74
N CYS A 117 35.80 -13.86 -13.47
CA CYS A 117 35.03 -12.79 -12.83
C CYS A 117 35.57 -12.45 -11.44
N CYS A 118 35.94 -13.45 -10.65
CA CYS A 118 36.44 -13.21 -9.29
C CYS A 118 37.76 -12.43 -9.33
N LYS A 119 38.68 -12.78 -10.25
CA LYS A 119 39.97 -12.11 -10.39
C LYS A 119 39.84 -10.65 -10.85
N LEU A 120 38.87 -10.34 -11.72
CA LEU A 120 38.60 -8.97 -12.20
C LEU A 120 37.92 -8.07 -11.15
N PHE A 121 37.05 -8.64 -10.30
CA PHE A 121 36.12 -7.88 -9.44
C PHE A 121 36.29 -8.15 -7.92
N THR A 122 37.41 -8.72 -7.47
CA THR A 122 37.67 -8.88 -6.03
C THR A 122 37.87 -7.51 -5.38
N GLN A 123 37.16 -7.27 -4.28
CA GLN A 123 37.33 -6.11 -3.40
C GLN A 123 38.11 -6.51 -2.15
N ASP A 124 38.88 -5.59 -1.58
CA ASP A 124 39.87 -5.83 -0.49
C ASP A 124 39.32 -6.54 0.77
N LYS A 125 38.00 -6.55 0.94
CA LYS A 125 37.31 -7.14 2.11
C LYS A 125 36.85 -8.58 1.94
N ASN A 126 36.98 -9.22 0.77
CA ASN A 126 36.62 -10.64 0.57
C ASN A 126 37.57 -11.34 -0.43
N ILE A 127 38.68 -11.88 0.09
CA ILE A 127 39.72 -12.52 -0.72
C ILE A 127 39.39 -14.00 -0.95
N CYS A 128 38.91 -14.36 -2.14
CA CYS A 128 38.75 -15.77 -2.52
C CYS A 128 40.03 -16.34 -3.18
N GLN A 129 40.38 -17.58 -2.84
CA GLN A 129 41.60 -18.26 -3.34
C GLN A 129 41.68 -18.31 -4.88
N LEU A 130 40.53 -18.41 -5.55
CA LEU A 130 40.41 -18.47 -7.01
C LEU A 130 40.58 -17.11 -7.71
N ALA A 131 40.65 -16.00 -6.97
CA ALA A 131 41.04 -14.69 -7.49
C ALA A 131 42.54 -14.41 -7.31
N THR A 132 43.08 -14.72 -6.12
CA THR A 132 44.44 -14.32 -5.73
C THR A 132 45.51 -15.37 -6.07
N THR A 133 45.58 -16.47 -5.31
CA THR A 133 46.71 -17.41 -5.34
C THR A 133 46.52 -18.60 -6.29
N GLY A 134 45.29 -18.81 -6.78
CA GLY A 134 44.89 -19.91 -7.66
C GLY A 134 44.72 -21.24 -6.93
N TYR A 135 44.04 -22.19 -7.55
CA TYR A 135 43.76 -23.52 -6.97
C TYR A 135 44.33 -24.64 -7.84
N SER A 136 44.96 -25.63 -7.19
CA SER A 136 45.61 -26.79 -7.83
C SER A 136 45.42 -28.12 -7.07
N ASP A 137 44.53 -28.18 -6.08
CA ASP A 137 44.17 -29.46 -5.45
C ASP A 137 43.14 -30.20 -6.32
N TRP A 138 43.67 -30.93 -7.30
CA TRP A 138 42.90 -31.68 -8.29
C TRP A 138 42.03 -32.78 -7.68
N ARG A 139 42.37 -33.29 -6.49
CA ARG A 139 41.61 -34.34 -5.79
C ARG A 139 40.25 -33.83 -5.32
N ASN A 140 40.19 -32.63 -4.73
CA ASN A 140 38.95 -32.08 -4.20
C ASN A 140 38.23 -31.13 -5.18
N LEU A 141 38.86 -30.79 -6.32
CA LEU A 141 38.28 -29.89 -7.33
C LEU A 141 36.88 -30.33 -7.77
N GLU A 142 36.69 -31.59 -8.15
CA GLU A 142 35.41 -32.08 -8.64
C GLU A 142 34.30 -31.99 -7.57
N VAL A 143 34.64 -32.31 -6.32
CA VAL A 143 33.73 -32.21 -5.17
C VAL A 143 33.35 -30.75 -4.90
N ARG A 144 34.31 -29.81 -4.94
CA ARG A 144 34.05 -28.36 -4.77
C ARG A 144 33.18 -27.81 -5.92
N LEU A 145 33.43 -28.24 -7.17
CA LEU A 145 32.63 -27.85 -8.34
C LEU A 145 31.20 -28.40 -8.26
N LYS A 146 31.00 -29.63 -7.79
CA LYS A 146 29.67 -30.24 -7.56
C LYS A 146 28.91 -29.54 -6.43
N LYS A 147 29.58 -29.20 -5.32
CA LYS A 147 28.99 -28.49 -4.16
C LYS A 147 28.77 -26.98 -4.37
N LYS A 148 29.06 -26.42 -5.56
CA LYS A 148 29.01 -24.98 -5.86
C LYS A 148 29.87 -24.12 -4.91
N GLN A 149 31.01 -24.65 -4.46
CA GLN A 149 31.93 -24.00 -3.50
C GLN A 149 33.13 -23.29 -4.16
N THR A 150 33.09 -23.11 -5.49
CA THR A 150 34.21 -22.56 -6.29
C THR A 150 34.00 -21.12 -6.70
N ILE A 151 32.77 -20.73 -7.05
CA ILE A 151 32.39 -19.30 -6.98
C ILE A 151 32.07 -19.07 -5.50
N ASP A 152 32.59 -17.98 -4.93
CA ASP A 152 32.25 -17.60 -3.56
C ASP A 152 30.71 -17.56 -3.41
N LYS A 153 30.17 -18.36 -2.48
CA LYS A 153 28.73 -18.54 -2.28
C LYS A 153 28.04 -17.20 -2.01
N HIS A 154 28.71 -16.29 -1.31
CA HIS A 154 28.25 -14.95 -0.99
C HIS A 154 28.40 -14.00 -2.18
N MET A 155 29.45 -14.11 -3.00
CA MET A 155 29.53 -13.38 -4.28
C MET A 155 28.44 -13.82 -5.27
N GLN A 156 28.18 -15.12 -5.39
CA GLN A 156 27.08 -15.67 -6.20
C GLN A 156 25.71 -15.23 -5.68
N ALA A 157 25.54 -15.13 -4.35
CA ALA A 157 24.32 -14.61 -3.73
C ALA A 157 24.13 -13.11 -4.00
N LYS A 158 25.20 -12.29 -3.92
CA LYS A 158 25.18 -10.88 -4.31
C LYS A 158 24.78 -10.69 -5.77
N ILE A 159 25.45 -11.39 -6.70
CA ILE A 159 25.11 -11.36 -8.13
C ILE A 159 23.65 -11.77 -8.37
N ASN A 160 23.14 -12.79 -7.66
CA ASN A 160 21.74 -13.18 -7.78
C ASN A 160 20.76 -12.14 -7.19
N LYS A 161 21.13 -11.46 -6.10
CA LYS A 161 20.34 -10.37 -5.49
C LYS A 161 20.28 -9.16 -6.41
N GLU A 162 21.41 -8.75 -6.99
CA GLU A 162 21.48 -7.69 -8.01
C GLU A 162 20.71 -8.09 -9.26
N LYS A 163 20.85 -9.33 -9.74
CA LYS A 163 20.09 -9.84 -10.89
C LYS A 163 18.58 -9.87 -10.65
N LYS A 164 18.12 -10.12 -9.41
CA LYS A 164 16.70 -9.98 -9.03
C LYS A 164 16.30 -8.49 -9.06
N HIS A 165 17.05 -7.63 -8.37
CA HIS A 165 16.80 -6.19 -8.34
C HIS A 165 16.69 -5.57 -9.74
N TRP A 166 17.66 -5.84 -10.63
CA TRP A 166 17.65 -5.34 -12.01
C TRP A 166 16.50 -5.90 -12.85
N ARG A 167 16.07 -7.15 -12.62
CA ARG A 167 14.87 -7.70 -13.27
C ARG A 167 13.59 -7.00 -12.80
N ASP A 168 13.47 -6.75 -11.49
CA ASP A 168 12.30 -6.07 -10.92
C ASP A 168 12.23 -4.61 -11.41
N VAL A 169 13.38 -3.95 -11.57
CA VAL A 169 13.50 -2.64 -12.26
C VAL A 169 13.08 -2.74 -13.73
N LEU A 170 13.58 -3.73 -14.47
CA LEU A 170 13.25 -3.92 -15.89
C LEU A 170 11.74 -4.18 -16.10
N LEU A 171 11.10 -4.95 -15.22
CA LEU A 171 9.67 -5.23 -15.26
C LEU A 171 8.84 -3.95 -15.09
N ARG A 172 9.19 -3.08 -14.13
CA ARG A 172 8.55 -1.76 -13.95
C ARG A 172 8.75 -0.84 -15.16
N ILE A 173 9.97 -0.79 -15.72
CA ILE A 173 10.27 -0.04 -16.95
C ILE A 173 9.40 -0.54 -18.11
N ILE A 174 9.32 -1.85 -18.31
CA ILE A 174 8.50 -2.47 -19.37
C ILE A 174 7.00 -2.21 -19.16
N ALA A 175 6.52 -2.19 -17.91
CA ALA A 175 5.14 -1.87 -17.58
C ALA A 175 4.78 -0.42 -17.95
N LEU A 176 5.61 0.55 -17.53
CA LEU A 176 5.47 1.97 -17.88
C LEU A 176 5.57 2.19 -19.40
N VAL A 177 6.54 1.56 -20.07
CA VAL A 177 6.70 1.61 -21.53
C VAL A 177 5.45 1.08 -22.24
N LYS A 178 4.92 -0.08 -21.84
CA LYS A 178 3.66 -0.62 -22.37
C LYS A 178 2.47 0.30 -22.06
N GLY A 179 2.46 0.94 -20.90
CA GLY A 179 1.43 1.89 -20.46
C GLY A 179 1.36 3.13 -21.35
N LEU A 180 2.51 3.74 -21.66
CA LEU A 180 2.61 4.93 -22.52
C LEU A 180 2.33 4.60 -23.99
N ALA A 181 2.90 3.51 -24.52
CA ALA A 181 2.61 3.03 -25.88
C ALA A 181 1.12 2.80 -26.09
N LYS A 182 0.46 2.07 -25.19
CA LYS A 182 -1.00 1.81 -25.24
C LYS A 182 -1.88 3.05 -25.06
N LYS A 183 -1.31 4.19 -24.66
CA LYS A 183 -2.02 5.48 -24.50
C LYS A 183 -1.70 6.47 -25.62
N ASN A 184 -0.74 6.17 -26.50
CA ASN A 184 -0.18 7.12 -27.47
C ASN A 184 0.35 8.42 -26.82
N ILE A 185 0.84 8.32 -25.58
CA ILE A 185 1.42 9.44 -24.84
C ILE A 185 2.92 9.51 -25.14
N ALA A 186 3.43 10.73 -25.36
CA ALA A 186 4.84 10.96 -25.60
C ALA A 186 5.69 10.49 -24.40
N PHE A 187 6.66 9.63 -24.67
CA PHE A 187 7.52 9.03 -23.64
C PHE A 187 8.54 10.02 -23.10
N ARG A 188 9.17 10.76 -24.01
CA ARG A 188 10.26 11.71 -23.75
C ARG A 188 9.76 13.14 -23.86
N GLY A 189 10.30 14.02 -23.04
CA GLY A 189 10.31 15.45 -23.28
C GLY A 189 11.63 15.86 -23.93
N SER A 190 12.09 17.06 -23.63
CA SER A 190 13.31 17.67 -24.15
C SER A 190 14.59 17.28 -23.35
N SER A 191 14.46 16.82 -22.10
CA SER A 191 15.55 16.17 -21.34
C SER A 191 15.41 14.63 -21.34
N ASP A 192 16.55 13.93 -21.27
CA ASP A 192 16.65 12.47 -21.12
C ASP A 192 17.13 12.04 -19.73
N LYS A 193 17.28 12.98 -18.79
CA LYS A 193 17.78 12.75 -17.43
C LYS A 193 16.66 12.81 -16.38
N ILE A 194 16.92 12.15 -15.25
CA ILE A 194 16.06 12.16 -14.06
C ILE A 194 16.42 13.38 -13.21
N HIS A 195 15.40 14.05 -12.69
CA HIS A 195 15.42 15.29 -11.90
C HIS A 195 15.82 16.55 -12.67
N GLU A 196 15.68 16.54 -14.00
CA GLU A 196 15.68 17.75 -14.84
C GLU A 196 14.28 18.05 -15.36
N ASP A 197 13.99 19.34 -15.58
CA ASP A 197 12.74 19.79 -16.17
C ASP A 197 12.57 19.25 -17.60
N ASN A 198 11.32 19.10 -18.04
CA ASN A 198 10.97 18.56 -19.36
C ASN A 198 11.54 17.16 -19.68
N ASN A 199 11.73 16.29 -18.67
CA ASN A 199 12.14 14.89 -18.86
C ASN A 199 11.06 13.98 -19.52
N GLY A 200 9.80 14.42 -19.54
CA GLY A 200 8.67 13.75 -20.19
C GLY A 200 7.95 12.69 -19.35
N ASN A 201 6.79 12.24 -19.85
CA ASN A 201 5.84 11.42 -19.09
C ASN A 201 6.43 10.11 -18.57
N PHE A 202 7.43 9.51 -19.24
CA PHE A 202 8.08 8.31 -18.71
C PHE A 202 8.90 8.61 -17.45
N LEU A 203 9.75 9.62 -17.50
CA LEU A 203 10.64 9.97 -16.39
C LEU A 203 9.86 10.63 -15.25
N GLY A 204 8.91 11.53 -15.53
CA GLY A 204 8.01 12.10 -14.51
C GLY A 204 7.13 11.06 -13.78
N MET A 205 6.66 10.01 -14.46
CA MET A 205 5.93 8.90 -13.79
C MET A 205 6.85 8.05 -12.92
N VAL A 206 8.10 7.82 -13.35
CA VAL A 206 9.12 7.17 -12.51
C VAL A 206 9.43 8.04 -11.29
N GLU A 207 9.50 9.35 -11.46
CA GLU A 207 9.85 10.30 -10.40
C GLU A 207 8.78 10.43 -9.33
N ILE A 208 7.50 10.63 -9.66
CA ILE A 208 6.45 10.70 -8.63
C ILE A 208 6.49 9.44 -7.75
N GLN A 209 6.57 8.26 -8.36
CA GLN A 209 6.61 7.00 -7.62
C GLN A 209 7.91 6.84 -6.80
N GLN A 210 9.07 7.26 -7.33
CA GLN A 210 10.33 7.26 -6.59
C GLN A 210 10.38 8.29 -5.46
N LEU A 211 9.80 9.47 -5.64
CA LEU A 211 9.70 10.53 -4.64
C LEU A 211 8.81 10.09 -3.47
N ILE A 212 7.65 9.51 -3.76
CA ILE A 212 6.77 8.89 -2.75
C ILE A 212 7.53 7.81 -1.96
N LEU A 213 8.17 6.86 -2.65
CA LEU A 213 8.94 5.79 -2.00
C LEU A 213 10.14 6.34 -1.21
N LYS A 214 10.75 7.44 -1.65
CA LYS A 214 11.82 8.14 -0.92
C LYS A 214 11.26 8.77 0.37
N LYS A 215 10.14 9.50 0.31
CA LYS A 215 9.46 10.07 1.47
C LYS A 215 9.11 8.98 2.50
N ILE A 216 8.45 7.90 2.07
CA ILE A 216 8.07 6.78 2.94
C ILE A 216 9.31 6.12 3.59
N ARG A 217 10.38 5.86 2.83
CA ARG A 217 11.62 5.29 3.40
C ARG A 217 12.32 6.24 4.38
N CYS A 218 12.29 7.55 4.14
CA CYS A 218 12.77 8.55 5.10
C CYS A 218 11.88 8.62 6.36
N ALA A 219 10.57 8.41 6.21
CA ALA A 219 9.62 8.34 7.31
C ALA A 219 9.84 7.11 8.22
N LYS A 220 10.56 6.08 7.76
CA LYS A 220 10.75 4.75 8.39
C LYS A 220 9.42 4.09 8.71
N TYR A 221 8.73 4.56 9.75
CA TYR A 221 7.44 4.07 10.21
C TYR A 221 6.31 4.54 9.30
N PHE A 222 5.36 3.65 9.02
CA PHE A 222 4.18 3.96 8.23
C PHE A 222 3.00 3.07 8.57
N SER A 223 1.80 3.48 8.15
CA SER A 223 0.59 2.67 8.24
C SER A 223 0.09 2.27 6.87
N VAL A 224 -0.45 1.06 6.75
CA VAL A 224 -1.02 0.53 5.52
C VAL A 224 -2.54 0.62 5.57
N ILE A 225 -3.09 1.44 4.69
CA ILE A 225 -4.54 1.59 4.52
C ILE A 225 -4.93 0.83 3.25
N LEU A 226 -5.82 -0.15 3.43
CA LEU A 226 -6.43 -0.95 2.38
C LEU A 226 -7.94 -0.83 2.47
N ASP A 227 -8.58 -0.73 1.32
CA ASP A 227 -10.02 -0.82 1.16
C ASP A 227 -10.33 -1.46 -0.20
N THR A 228 -11.45 -2.16 -0.32
CA THR A 228 -11.82 -2.98 -1.48
C THR A 228 -13.20 -2.60 -1.99
N THR A 229 -13.30 -2.25 -3.27
CA THR A 229 -14.59 -1.94 -3.93
C THR A 229 -14.64 -2.62 -5.30
N PRO A 230 -15.78 -3.24 -5.69
CA PRO A 230 -15.96 -3.74 -7.05
C PRO A 230 -16.00 -2.57 -8.06
N ASP A 231 -15.21 -2.68 -9.11
CA ASP A 231 -15.19 -1.70 -10.21
C ASP A 231 -16.35 -1.92 -11.21
N ILE A 232 -16.49 -1.01 -12.18
CA ILE A 232 -17.54 -1.05 -13.22
C ILE A 232 -17.43 -2.25 -14.18
N SER A 233 -16.41 -3.10 -14.02
CA SER A 233 -16.25 -4.37 -14.72
C SER A 233 -16.51 -5.58 -13.82
N HIS A 234 -17.13 -5.35 -12.66
CA HIS A 234 -17.39 -6.33 -11.60
C HIS A 234 -16.11 -7.05 -11.10
N ARG A 235 -14.97 -6.36 -11.12
CA ARG A 235 -13.71 -6.86 -10.52
C ARG A 235 -13.40 -6.09 -9.25
N ASP A 236 -13.06 -6.81 -8.19
CA ASP A 236 -12.68 -6.20 -6.92
C ASP A 236 -11.30 -5.53 -7.05
N GLN A 237 -11.28 -4.22 -6.83
CA GLN A 237 -10.07 -3.42 -6.79
C GLN A 237 -9.78 -3.06 -5.35
N MET A 238 -8.56 -3.33 -4.90
CA MET A 238 -8.04 -2.90 -3.59
C MET A 238 -7.18 -1.65 -3.75
N SER A 239 -7.51 -0.58 -3.05
CA SER A 239 -6.68 0.63 -2.98
C SER A 239 -5.54 0.41 -1.98
N LEU A 240 -4.28 0.53 -2.40
CA LEU A 240 -3.13 0.57 -1.49
C LEU A 240 -2.70 2.02 -1.23
N ILE A 241 -2.85 2.46 0.02
CA ILE A 241 -2.44 3.77 0.51
C ILE A 241 -1.46 3.58 1.68
N ILE A 242 -0.44 4.44 1.76
CA ILE A 242 0.47 4.50 2.90
C ILE A 242 0.39 5.86 3.58
N ARG A 243 0.02 5.86 4.87
CA ARG A 243 0.06 7.04 5.76
C ARG A 243 1.40 7.07 6.47
N CYS A 244 2.13 8.18 6.38
CA CYS A 244 3.37 8.35 7.14
C CYS A 244 3.66 9.81 7.46
N VAL A 245 4.57 10.02 8.41
CA VAL A 245 5.07 11.36 8.75
C VAL A 245 6.22 11.72 7.80
N ASP A 246 5.96 12.57 6.82
CA ASP A 246 7.02 13.14 5.99
C ASP A 246 7.87 14.11 6.83
N ILE A 247 9.16 13.79 6.92
CA ILE A 247 10.18 14.60 7.61
C ILE A 247 11.14 15.30 6.63
N SER A 248 10.94 15.15 5.32
CA SER A 248 11.84 15.63 4.27
C SER A 248 11.72 17.13 3.96
N GLU A 249 10.52 17.72 4.10
CA GLU A 249 10.32 19.17 4.06
C GLU A 249 10.81 19.85 5.35
N MET A 250 10.68 21.18 5.49
CA MET A 250 11.17 21.88 6.68
C MET A 250 10.39 21.51 7.94
N SER A 251 9.05 21.62 7.91
CA SER A 251 8.14 21.12 8.95
C SER A 251 7.64 19.70 8.64
N PRO A 252 7.68 18.77 9.62
CA PRO A 252 6.92 17.53 9.57
C PRO A 252 5.46 17.70 9.16
N LYS A 253 4.98 16.79 8.31
CA LYS A 253 3.59 16.70 7.87
C LYS A 253 3.15 15.25 7.88
N ILE A 254 1.87 15.01 8.15
CA ILE A 254 1.27 13.70 7.94
C ILE A 254 0.77 13.67 6.50
N GLU A 255 1.29 12.74 5.70
CA GLU A 255 0.88 12.56 4.30
C GLU A 255 0.38 11.14 4.06
N GLU A 256 -0.64 11.02 3.21
CA GLU A 256 -1.20 9.75 2.75
C GLU A 256 -0.96 9.60 1.25
N PHE A 257 -0.14 8.63 0.87
CA PHE A 257 0.24 8.39 -0.51
C PHE A 257 -0.52 7.21 -1.10
N PHE A 258 -1.25 7.44 -2.17
CA PHE A 258 -1.75 6.38 -3.03
C PHE A 258 -0.60 5.77 -3.83
N LEU A 259 -0.46 4.44 -3.74
CA LEU A 259 0.58 3.71 -4.46
C LEU A 259 0.05 3.02 -5.71
N THR A 260 -1.08 2.32 -5.59
CA THR A 260 -1.61 1.46 -6.68
C THR A 260 -3.01 0.95 -6.34
N PHE A 261 -3.79 0.63 -7.38
CA PHE A 261 -4.90 -0.32 -7.26
C PHE A 261 -4.38 -1.73 -7.53
N LEU A 262 -4.89 -2.70 -6.78
CA LEU A 262 -4.54 -4.12 -6.88
C LEU A 262 -5.79 -4.91 -7.27
N GLU A 263 -5.70 -5.72 -8.32
CA GLU A 263 -6.80 -6.59 -8.75
C GLU A 263 -6.90 -7.79 -7.81
N VAL A 264 -7.94 -7.84 -6.99
CA VAL A 264 -8.17 -8.91 -6.01
C VAL A 264 -8.80 -10.11 -6.72
N LYS A 265 -8.04 -11.20 -6.81
CA LYS A 265 -8.49 -12.47 -7.40
C LYS A 265 -9.09 -13.43 -6.38
N ASP A 266 -8.66 -13.30 -5.13
CA ASP A 266 -9.12 -14.09 -4.00
C ASP A 266 -9.53 -13.13 -2.88
N LYS A 267 -10.78 -13.25 -2.41
CA LYS A 267 -11.36 -12.41 -1.34
C LYS A 267 -11.05 -12.96 0.04
N ILE A 268 -10.47 -14.16 0.15
CA ILE A 268 -10.00 -14.69 1.43
C ILE A 268 -8.86 -13.80 1.92
N GLY A 269 -8.82 -13.51 3.23
CA GLY A 269 -7.78 -12.70 3.86
C GLY A 269 -6.35 -13.25 3.77
N GLU A 270 -6.13 -14.37 3.06
CA GLU A 270 -4.81 -14.95 2.76
C GLU A 270 -4.28 -14.35 1.48
N GLY A 271 -5.03 -14.49 0.38
CA GLY A 271 -4.71 -13.87 -0.90
C GLY A 271 -4.55 -12.35 -0.80
N LEU A 272 -5.35 -11.67 0.04
CA LEU A 272 -5.17 -10.24 0.33
C LEU A 272 -3.84 -9.94 1.03
N PHE A 273 -3.46 -10.75 2.02
CA PHE A 273 -2.22 -10.57 2.78
C PHE A 273 -0.96 -10.89 1.96
N ASP A 274 -0.98 -11.99 1.21
CA ASP A 274 0.12 -12.36 0.31
C ASP A 274 0.30 -11.33 -0.81
N THR A 275 -0.81 -10.83 -1.38
CA THR A 275 -0.77 -9.73 -2.36
C THR A 275 -0.14 -8.47 -1.76
N LEU A 276 -0.50 -8.09 -0.52
CA LEU A 276 0.14 -6.96 0.17
C LEU A 276 1.65 -7.20 0.35
N LYS A 277 2.03 -8.39 0.83
CA LYS A 277 3.42 -8.77 1.11
C LYS A 277 4.30 -8.74 -0.15
N ASP A 278 3.80 -9.27 -1.27
CA ASP A 278 4.48 -9.22 -2.57
C ASP A 278 4.64 -7.79 -3.10
N VAL A 279 3.63 -6.93 -2.91
CA VAL A 279 3.69 -5.53 -3.32
C VAL A 279 4.68 -4.74 -2.45
N LEU A 280 4.66 -4.91 -1.12
CA LEU A 280 5.63 -4.29 -0.21
C LEU A 280 7.08 -4.72 -0.55
N HIS A 281 7.33 -6.01 -0.76
CA HIS A 281 8.62 -6.51 -1.23
C HIS A 281 9.02 -5.87 -2.57
N THR A 282 8.09 -5.80 -3.54
CA THR A 282 8.35 -5.23 -4.87
C THR A 282 8.70 -3.74 -4.81
N LEU A 283 8.06 -2.99 -3.92
CA LEU A 283 8.32 -1.57 -3.66
C LEU A 283 9.54 -1.34 -2.76
N GLY A 284 10.12 -2.39 -2.16
CA GLY A 284 11.24 -2.28 -1.24
C GLY A 284 10.86 -1.51 0.03
N LEU A 285 9.71 -1.86 0.61
CA LEU A 285 9.23 -1.39 1.92
C LEU A 285 9.26 -2.58 2.88
N ASN A 286 9.72 -2.36 4.12
CA ASN A 286 9.78 -3.44 5.10
C ASN A 286 8.46 -3.61 5.84
N ILE A 287 8.06 -4.85 6.08
CA ILE A 287 6.84 -5.18 6.84
C ILE A 287 7.02 -4.87 8.34
N ASP A 288 8.25 -4.97 8.85
CA ASP A 288 8.60 -4.67 10.26
C ASP A 288 8.53 -3.18 10.61
N ASP A 289 8.43 -2.30 9.61
CA ASP A 289 8.30 -0.85 9.79
C ASP A 289 6.82 -0.39 9.84
N ILE A 290 5.87 -1.30 9.60
CA ILE A 290 4.43 -0.98 9.69
C ILE A 290 4.02 -0.79 11.15
N ARG A 291 3.43 0.36 11.47
CA ARG A 291 2.93 0.69 12.83
C ARG A 291 1.43 0.89 12.90
N GLY A 292 0.71 0.92 11.78
CA GLY A 292 -0.76 0.89 11.77
C GLY A 292 -1.32 0.18 10.54
N GLN A 293 -2.54 -0.32 10.65
CA GLN A 293 -3.21 -1.01 9.55
C GLN A 293 -4.74 -0.90 9.61
N GLY A 294 -5.39 -0.93 8.44
CA GLY A 294 -6.84 -0.97 8.30
C GLY A 294 -7.47 -2.35 8.11
N VAL A 295 -6.67 -3.43 8.02
CA VAL A 295 -7.15 -4.79 7.65
C VAL A 295 -6.74 -5.87 8.67
N GLN A 296 -7.54 -6.94 8.68
CA GLN A 296 -7.55 -8.18 9.45
C GLN A 296 -6.27 -8.69 10.15
N SER A 297 -6.49 -9.48 11.20
CA SER A 297 -5.54 -10.05 12.17
C SER A 297 -4.22 -10.65 11.65
N ARG A 298 -4.12 -11.06 10.37
CA ARG A 298 -2.95 -11.78 9.84
C ARG A 298 -1.66 -10.96 9.78
N LEU A 299 -1.72 -9.63 9.65
CA LEU A 299 -0.50 -8.82 9.80
C LEU A 299 0.01 -8.83 11.25
N LEU A 300 -0.87 -8.96 12.26
CA LEU A 300 -0.46 -9.04 13.66
C LEU A 300 0.36 -10.31 13.95
N GLU A 301 0.09 -11.40 13.22
CA GLU A 301 0.87 -12.65 13.30
C GLU A 301 2.31 -12.49 12.78
N VAL A 302 2.56 -11.51 11.91
CA VAL A 302 3.88 -11.26 11.30
C VAL A 302 4.59 -10.03 11.88
N ASN A 303 3.83 -9.03 12.30
CA ASN A 303 4.31 -7.83 12.97
C ASN A 303 3.27 -7.36 14.00
N PRO A 304 3.33 -7.86 15.26
CA PRO A 304 2.37 -7.50 16.30
C PRO A 304 2.51 -6.05 16.82
N ARG A 305 3.54 -5.30 16.36
CA ARG A 305 3.68 -3.85 16.64
C ARG A 305 2.83 -2.98 15.70
N ALA A 306 2.13 -3.57 14.73
CA ALA A 306 1.25 -2.85 13.82
C ALA A 306 -0.15 -2.68 14.43
N VAL A 307 -0.54 -1.46 14.79
CA VAL A 307 -1.85 -1.19 15.40
C VAL A 307 -2.98 -1.39 14.40
N TYR A 308 -3.85 -2.37 14.63
CA TYR A 308 -5.12 -2.43 13.89
C TYR A 308 -6.03 -1.30 14.33
N THR A 309 -6.43 -0.44 13.39
CA THR A 309 -7.41 0.62 13.63
C THR A 309 -8.60 0.43 12.69
N PRO A 310 -9.81 0.21 13.23
CA PRO A 310 -10.99 0.02 12.40
C PRO A 310 -11.37 1.37 11.77
N CYS A 311 -11.82 1.37 10.52
CA CYS A 311 -12.27 2.61 9.89
C CYS A 311 -13.46 3.19 10.66
N GLY A 312 -13.29 4.34 11.33
CA GLY A 312 -14.35 4.95 12.14
C GLY A 312 -15.65 5.18 11.36
N CYS A 313 -15.58 5.53 10.06
CA CYS A 313 -16.76 5.70 9.21
C CYS A 313 -17.45 4.37 8.89
N HIS A 314 -16.69 3.30 8.60
CA HIS A 314 -17.24 1.97 8.43
C HIS A 314 -17.85 1.45 9.74
N SER A 315 -17.18 1.66 10.87
CA SER A 315 -17.70 1.32 12.20
C SER A 315 -19.03 2.02 12.51
N LEU A 316 -19.16 3.32 12.20
CA LEU A 316 -20.43 4.05 12.35
C LEU A 316 -21.52 3.54 11.40
N ASN A 317 -21.19 3.25 10.14
CA ASN A 317 -22.15 2.71 9.17
C ASN A 317 -22.61 1.29 9.55
N LEU A 318 -21.70 0.44 10.00
CA LEU A 318 -22.03 -0.87 10.58
C LEU A 318 -22.89 -0.71 11.84
N ALA A 319 -22.61 0.28 12.70
CA ALA A 319 -23.43 0.51 13.88
C ALA A 319 -24.87 0.90 13.52
N LEU A 320 -25.05 1.79 12.55
CA LEU A 320 -26.37 2.09 12.00
C LEU A 320 -27.07 0.86 11.40
N SER A 321 -26.32 -0.01 10.71
CA SER A 321 -26.84 -1.27 10.17
C SER A 321 -27.30 -2.24 11.28
N ASP A 322 -26.52 -2.39 12.35
CA ASP A 322 -26.88 -3.21 13.51
C ASP A 322 -28.19 -2.70 14.14
N ILE A 323 -28.25 -1.38 14.43
CA ILE A 323 -29.43 -0.71 15.01
C ILE A 323 -30.67 -0.95 14.14
N ALA A 324 -30.54 -0.81 12.82
CA ALA A 324 -31.64 -1.04 11.89
C ALA A 324 -32.07 -2.52 11.84
N SER A 325 -31.12 -3.45 11.88
CA SER A 325 -31.38 -4.90 11.79
C SER A 325 -32.09 -5.48 13.03
N TYR A 326 -31.90 -4.88 14.20
CA TYR A 326 -32.36 -5.43 15.48
C TYR A 326 -33.84 -5.15 15.78
N SER A 327 -34.45 -4.20 15.06
CA SER A 327 -35.86 -3.84 15.21
C SER A 327 -36.64 -4.26 13.97
N THR A 328 -37.60 -5.19 14.12
CA THR A 328 -38.46 -5.63 13.00
C THR A 328 -39.21 -4.46 12.37
N ILE A 329 -39.63 -3.46 13.17
CA ILE A 329 -40.25 -2.25 12.68
C ILE A 329 -39.27 -1.40 11.88
N ALA A 330 -37.99 -1.30 12.28
CA ALA A 330 -36.97 -0.58 11.51
C ALA A 330 -36.61 -1.31 10.20
N VAL A 331 -36.49 -2.64 10.23
CA VAL A 331 -36.31 -3.47 9.03
C VAL A 331 -37.49 -3.32 8.07
N SER A 332 -38.73 -3.38 8.57
CA SER A 332 -39.94 -3.13 7.78
C SER A 332 -39.98 -1.70 7.23
N PHE A 333 -39.66 -0.70 8.05
CA PHE A 333 -39.61 0.71 7.68
C PHE A 333 -38.62 0.98 6.53
N PHE A 334 -37.35 0.57 6.66
CA PHE A 334 -36.34 0.75 5.61
C PHE A 334 -36.61 -0.17 4.41
N GLY A 335 -37.16 -1.36 4.63
CA GLY A 335 -37.60 -2.28 3.59
C GLY A 335 -38.70 -1.67 2.72
N ILE A 336 -39.76 -1.14 3.32
CA ILE A 336 -40.89 -0.50 2.64
C ILE A 336 -40.45 0.73 1.85
N ILE A 337 -39.62 1.62 2.42
CA ILE A 337 -39.09 2.77 1.68
C ILE A 337 -38.23 2.32 0.50
N ARG A 338 -37.34 1.34 0.70
CA ARG A 338 -36.50 0.78 -0.36
C ARG A 338 -37.37 0.18 -1.47
N ASP A 339 -38.31 -0.68 -1.11
CA ASP A 339 -39.12 -1.44 -2.05
C ASP A 339 -40.05 -0.50 -2.83
N ALA A 340 -40.60 0.54 -2.19
CA ALA A 340 -41.32 1.62 -2.86
C ALA A 340 -40.43 2.45 -3.81
N LEU A 341 -39.19 2.74 -3.45
CA LEU A 341 -38.25 3.48 -4.32
C LEU A 341 -37.79 2.65 -5.54
N PHE A 342 -37.54 1.35 -5.37
CA PHE A 342 -37.25 0.43 -6.48
C PHE A 342 -38.45 0.28 -7.40
N TYR A 343 -39.64 0.04 -6.82
CA TYR A 343 -40.93 0.01 -7.51
C TYR A 343 -41.17 1.28 -8.35
N LEU A 344 -40.94 2.48 -7.79
CA LEU A 344 -41.14 3.77 -8.47
C LEU A 344 -40.10 4.01 -9.57
N ALA A 345 -38.90 3.45 -9.44
CA ALA A 345 -37.85 3.53 -10.46
C ALA A 345 -38.09 2.56 -11.64
N GLU A 346 -38.86 1.49 -11.43
CA GLU A 346 -39.07 0.43 -12.42
C GLU A 346 -40.46 0.47 -13.10
N ASN A 347 -41.54 0.88 -12.40
CA ASN A 347 -42.92 0.63 -12.87
C ASN A 347 -43.92 1.78 -12.60
N SER A 348 -44.01 2.76 -13.50
CA SER A 348 -45.19 3.62 -13.61
C SER A 348 -46.00 3.28 -14.87
N ASP A 349 -47.20 2.72 -14.68
CA ASP A 349 -48.40 2.72 -15.58
C ASP A 349 -49.36 1.52 -15.33
N ASN A 350 -49.00 0.54 -14.48
CA ASN A 350 -49.82 -0.65 -14.19
C ASN A 350 -50.75 -0.48 -12.95
N PRO A 351 -52.04 -0.85 -13.01
CA PRO A 351 -53.00 -0.69 -11.90
C PRO A 351 -52.86 -1.64 -10.69
N GLU A 352 -52.25 -2.83 -10.80
CA GLU A 352 -51.99 -3.69 -9.61
C GLU A 352 -50.94 -3.04 -8.71
N THR A 353 -49.90 -2.54 -9.37
CA THR A 353 -48.83 -1.67 -8.92
C THR A 353 -49.47 -0.47 -8.21
N LYS A 354 -50.46 0.19 -8.85
CA LYS A 354 -51.49 1.09 -8.27
C LYS A 354 -51.87 0.73 -6.81
N SER A 355 -52.51 -0.44 -6.66
CA SER A 355 -53.06 -0.92 -5.39
C SER A 355 -52.00 -1.27 -4.33
N GLU A 356 -50.82 -1.74 -4.73
CA GLU A 356 -49.72 -1.99 -3.79
C GLU A 356 -49.14 -0.69 -3.24
N ALA A 357 -48.97 0.34 -4.08
CA ALA A 357 -48.54 1.66 -3.64
C ALA A 357 -49.57 2.31 -2.68
N GLU A 358 -50.87 2.18 -2.97
CA GLU A 358 -51.95 2.64 -2.07
C GLU A 358 -51.93 1.87 -0.73
N SER A 359 -51.68 0.55 -0.75
CA SER A 359 -51.53 -0.28 0.46
C SER A 359 -50.29 0.11 1.30
N LEU A 360 -49.16 0.39 0.66
CA LEU A 360 -47.92 0.83 1.33
C LEU A 360 -48.03 2.27 1.88
N ALA A 361 -48.86 3.12 1.27
CA ALA A 361 -49.16 4.45 1.80
C ALA A 361 -50.14 4.41 2.97
N MET A 362 -51.21 3.61 2.87
CA MET A 362 -52.40 3.66 3.74
C MET A 362 -52.53 2.50 4.74
N SER A 363 -51.56 1.56 4.80
CA SER A 363 -51.58 0.47 5.79
C SER A 363 -51.57 1.00 7.23
N GLU A 364 -52.60 0.68 8.00
CA GLU A 364 -52.73 1.07 9.42
C GLU A 364 -51.59 0.52 10.32
N ILE A 365 -50.79 -0.43 9.84
CA ILE A 365 -49.80 -1.18 10.66
C ILE A 365 -48.36 -0.81 10.29
N HIS A 366 -48.09 -0.59 9.00
CA HIS A 366 -46.74 -0.33 8.46
C HIS A 366 -46.73 0.74 7.37
N GLY A 367 -47.84 1.44 7.13
CA GLY A 367 -47.96 2.44 6.09
C GLY A 367 -47.16 3.70 6.42
N ILE A 368 -46.69 4.37 5.37
CA ILE A 368 -45.89 5.60 5.46
C ILE A 368 -46.65 6.74 6.18
N GLY A 369 -47.99 6.66 6.25
CA GLY A 369 -48.85 7.62 6.96
C GLY A 369 -49.14 7.34 8.44
N SER A 370 -48.62 6.27 9.07
CA SER A 370 -48.92 5.96 10.48
C SER A 370 -48.18 6.89 11.46
N PHE A 371 -48.77 7.14 12.64
CA PHE A 371 -48.11 7.92 13.69
C PHE A 371 -46.84 7.24 14.21
N GLU A 372 -46.83 5.91 14.32
CA GLU A 372 -45.65 5.13 14.71
C GLU A 372 -44.55 5.19 13.67
N PHE A 373 -44.90 5.25 12.37
CA PHE A 373 -43.95 5.49 11.28
C PHE A 373 -43.34 6.89 11.37
N LEU A 374 -44.16 7.92 11.57
CA LEU A 374 -43.71 9.31 11.74
C LEU A 374 -42.84 9.48 13.00
N PHE A 375 -43.24 8.90 14.13
CA PHE A 375 -42.47 8.93 15.37
C PHE A 375 -41.15 8.16 15.22
N GLY A 376 -41.17 7.00 14.54
CA GLY A 376 -39.96 6.29 14.12
C GLY A 376 -39.04 7.14 13.25
N MET A 377 -39.60 7.92 12.31
CA MET A 377 -38.85 8.87 11.47
C MET A 377 -38.17 9.98 12.27
N VAL A 378 -38.85 10.57 13.26
CA VAL A 378 -38.24 11.58 14.15
C VAL A 378 -37.06 10.98 14.92
N ILE A 379 -37.25 9.79 15.52
CA ILE A 379 -36.19 9.07 16.24
C ILE A 379 -34.99 8.79 15.31
N TRP A 380 -35.23 8.23 14.13
CA TRP A 380 -34.16 7.94 13.17
C TRP A 380 -33.45 9.20 12.66
N TYR A 381 -34.18 10.28 12.41
CA TYR A 381 -33.59 11.56 12.01
C TYR A 381 -32.63 12.09 13.09
N GLU A 382 -33.03 12.11 14.36
CA GLU A 382 -32.19 12.60 15.45
C GLU A 382 -30.92 11.75 15.62
N LEU A 383 -31.04 10.41 15.61
CA LEU A 383 -29.91 9.50 15.69
C LEU A 383 -28.96 9.66 14.49
N LEU A 384 -29.48 9.63 13.26
CA LEU A 384 -28.69 9.76 12.04
C LEU A 384 -28.03 11.13 11.92
N PHE A 385 -28.68 12.21 12.37
CA PHE A 385 -28.13 13.57 12.33
C PHE A 385 -26.89 13.70 13.21
N VAL A 386 -26.91 13.15 14.43
CA VAL A 386 -25.76 13.19 15.35
C VAL A 386 -24.65 12.26 14.85
N VAL A 387 -24.97 11.04 14.40
CA VAL A 387 -23.98 10.12 13.81
C VAL A 387 -23.32 10.71 12.56
N ASN A 388 -24.08 11.35 11.67
CA ASN A 388 -23.58 12.01 10.46
C ASN A 388 -22.65 13.19 10.79
N LYS A 389 -22.95 13.98 11.83
CA LYS A 389 -22.03 15.04 12.31
C LYS A 389 -20.68 14.46 12.72
N VAL A 390 -20.66 13.41 13.53
CA VAL A 390 -19.42 12.77 13.99
C VAL A 390 -18.69 12.11 12.81
N SER A 391 -19.40 11.42 11.92
CA SER A 391 -18.84 10.83 10.69
C SER A 391 -18.12 11.87 9.82
N LYS A 392 -18.75 13.01 9.55
CA LYS A 392 -18.12 14.13 8.80
C LYS A 392 -16.88 14.70 9.47
N ILE A 393 -16.87 14.77 10.80
CA ILE A 393 -15.70 15.21 11.56
C ILE A 393 -14.55 14.20 11.36
N LEU A 394 -14.80 12.90 11.55
CA LEU A 394 -13.80 11.83 11.38
C LEU A 394 -13.23 11.69 9.96
N GLN A 395 -13.87 12.28 8.94
CA GLN A 395 -13.41 12.30 7.54
C GLN A 395 -12.44 13.46 7.20
N SER A 396 -12.13 14.34 8.16
CA SER A 396 -11.19 15.45 7.95
C SER A 396 -9.76 14.95 7.65
N GLU A 397 -9.05 15.60 6.71
CA GLU A 397 -7.63 15.26 6.40
C GLU A 397 -6.74 15.44 7.65
N ASP A 398 -6.98 16.51 8.41
CA ASP A 398 -6.24 16.90 9.62
C ASP A 398 -6.90 16.40 10.92
N MET A 399 -7.54 15.22 10.91
CA MET A 399 -8.18 14.67 12.11
C MET A 399 -7.15 14.18 13.14
N ASP A 400 -7.09 14.85 14.28
CA ASP A 400 -6.32 14.42 15.46
C ASP A 400 -7.11 13.38 16.30
N ILE A 401 -6.41 12.38 16.83
CA ILE A 401 -7.02 11.20 17.47
C ILE A 401 -7.66 11.51 18.84
N ASP A 402 -7.16 12.52 19.55
CA ASP A 402 -7.74 13.03 20.79
C ASP A 402 -9.13 13.66 20.54
N ILE A 403 -9.23 14.49 19.50
CA ILE A 403 -10.49 15.10 19.05
C ILE A 403 -11.48 13.99 18.66
N ALA A 404 -11.02 12.99 17.90
CA ALA A 404 -11.85 11.83 17.53
C ALA A 404 -12.40 11.09 18.75
N ILE A 405 -11.55 10.77 19.74
CA ILE A 405 -11.96 10.12 20.99
C ILE A 405 -12.98 10.97 21.75
N VAL A 406 -12.79 12.29 21.83
CA VAL A 406 -13.74 13.22 22.49
C VAL A 406 -15.10 13.24 21.77
N GLN A 407 -15.12 13.31 20.43
CA GLN A 407 -16.36 13.29 19.66
C GLN A 407 -17.11 11.95 19.81
N LEU A 408 -16.40 10.83 19.87
CA LEU A 408 -16.97 9.50 20.09
C LEU A 408 -17.51 9.31 21.51
N LYS A 409 -16.80 9.80 22.54
CA LYS A 409 -17.31 9.86 23.91
C LYS A 409 -18.55 10.75 24.01
N GLY A 410 -18.59 11.85 23.25
CA GLY A 410 -19.77 12.71 23.09
C GLY A 410 -20.96 11.99 22.45
N LEU A 411 -20.72 11.19 21.40
CA LEU A 411 -21.74 10.38 20.73
C LEU A 411 -22.35 9.33 21.67
N VAL A 412 -21.52 8.58 22.40
CA VAL A 412 -21.99 7.61 23.40
C VAL A 412 -22.78 8.31 24.51
N SER A 413 -22.32 9.47 24.98
CA SER A 413 -23.04 10.28 25.99
C SER A 413 -24.39 10.78 25.47
N PHE A 414 -24.48 11.17 24.19
CA PHE A 414 -25.75 11.50 23.55
C PHE A 414 -26.70 10.31 23.54
N PHE A 415 -26.27 9.13 23.09
CA PHE A 415 -27.13 7.92 23.11
C PHE A 415 -27.60 7.57 24.53
N ARG A 416 -26.74 7.66 25.55
CA ARG A 416 -27.11 7.41 26.96
C ARG A 416 -28.16 8.41 27.47
N ASN A 417 -28.01 9.70 27.17
CA ASN A 417 -29.01 10.70 27.56
C ASN A 417 -30.31 10.53 26.77
N TYR A 418 -30.20 10.24 25.46
CA TYR A 418 -31.34 10.04 24.57
C TYR A 418 -32.18 8.84 25.00
N ARG A 419 -31.56 7.75 25.47
CA ARG A 419 -32.24 6.59 26.08
C ARG A 419 -33.24 6.97 27.17
N GLU A 420 -32.90 7.95 28.00
CA GLU A 420 -33.68 8.31 29.18
C GLU A 420 -34.75 9.37 28.85
N THR A 421 -34.40 10.42 28.09
CA THR A 421 -35.30 11.57 27.82
C THR A 421 -35.81 11.66 26.38
N GLY A 422 -35.10 11.07 25.42
CA GLY A 422 -35.35 11.19 23.99
C GLY A 422 -36.71 10.68 23.54
N PHE A 423 -37.24 9.63 24.19
CA PHE A 423 -38.58 9.11 23.86
C PHE A 423 -39.67 10.19 23.97
N GLN A 424 -39.67 10.97 25.07
CA GLN A 424 -40.67 12.00 25.29
C GLN A 424 -40.40 13.24 24.42
N ALA A 425 -39.13 13.60 24.21
CA ALA A 425 -38.77 14.71 23.32
C ALA A 425 -39.19 14.45 21.87
N ALA A 426 -38.87 13.28 21.34
CA ALA A 426 -39.24 12.87 19.99
C ALA A 426 -40.75 12.64 19.83
N LYS A 427 -41.47 12.24 20.90
CA LYS A 427 -42.94 12.14 20.90
C LYS A 427 -43.59 13.51 20.69
N VAL A 428 -43.19 14.53 21.46
CA VAL A 428 -43.71 15.91 21.34
C VAL A 428 -43.45 16.47 19.93
N GLU A 429 -42.28 16.22 19.36
CA GLU A 429 -41.96 16.65 17.99
C GLU A 429 -42.77 15.87 16.94
N ALA A 430 -42.98 14.55 17.12
CA ALA A 430 -43.83 13.75 16.24
C ALA A 430 -45.30 14.20 16.29
N GLU A 431 -45.86 14.50 17.46
CA GLU A 431 -47.21 15.06 17.63
C GLU A 431 -47.35 16.43 16.92
N ARG A 432 -46.32 17.28 17.03
CA ARG A 432 -46.26 18.59 16.35
C ARG A 432 -46.24 18.43 14.82
N ILE A 433 -45.47 17.49 14.30
CA ILE A 433 -45.41 17.21 12.85
C ILE A 433 -46.72 16.57 12.38
N ALA A 434 -47.27 15.60 13.11
CA ALA A 434 -48.54 14.94 12.81
C ALA A 434 -49.68 15.96 12.65
N THR A 435 -49.78 16.89 13.61
CA THR A 435 -50.75 18.01 13.57
C THR A 435 -50.59 18.88 12.33
N SER A 436 -49.36 19.10 11.85
CA SER A 436 -49.10 19.87 10.63
C SER A 436 -49.34 19.11 9.32
N MET A 437 -49.42 17.78 9.38
CA MET A 437 -49.62 16.87 8.26
C MET A 437 -51.03 16.27 8.20
N ASP A 438 -51.93 16.68 9.10
CA ASP A 438 -53.29 16.13 9.28
C ASP A 438 -53.30 14.61 9.57
N ILE A 439 -52.29 14.14 10.33
CA ILE A 439 -52.14 12.76 10.77
C ILE A 439 -52.65 12.65 12.21
N ASP A 440 -53.50 11.65 12.49
CA ASP A 440 -53.94 11.35 13.86
C ASP A 440 -52.76 10.88 14.71
N HIS A 441 -52.60 11.42 15.91
CA HIS A 441 -51.42 11.24 16.78
C HIS A 441 -51.64 10.15 17.85
N VAL A 442 -52.54 9.21 17.58
CA VAL A 442 -52.90 8.12 18.48
C VAL A 442 -52.23 6.82 18.03
N PHE A 443 -51.59 6.11 18.96
CA PHE A 443 -51.07 4.77 18.70
C PHE A 443 -52.19 3.79 18.31
N SER A 444 -51.95 2.98 17.29
CA SER A 444 -52.89 2.00 16.74
C SER A 444 -53.27 0.90 17.76
N VAL A 445 -54.38 1.09 18.48
CA VAL A 445 -54.88 0.12 19.45
C VAL A 445 -55.72 -0.97 18.76
N LYS A 446 -55.08 -2.04 18.28
CA LYS A 446 -55.78 -3.27 17.89
C LYS A 446 -55.19 -4.49 18.61
N ALA A 447 -56.03 -5.18 19.37
CA ALA A 447 -55.66 -6.38 20.10
C ALA A 447 -55.14 -7.47 19.13
N LYS A 448 -53.97 -8.06 19.43
CA LYS A 448 -53.50 -9.26 18.73
C LYS A 448 -54.61 -10.30 18.73
N ARG A 449 -55.07 -10.73 17.54
CA ARG A 449 -56.02 -11.82 17.42
C ARG A 449 -55.34 -13.10 17.90
N ILE A 450 -55.58 -13.49 19.16
CA ILE A 450 -55.04 -14.71 19.75
C ILE A 450 -55.63 -15.89 18.96
N CYS A 451 -54.85 -16.40 18.00
CA CYS A 451 -55.23 -17.54 17.19
C CYS A 451 -55.05 -18.81 18.03
N LYS A 452 -56.06 -19.12 18.85
CA LYS A 452 -56.06 -20.33 19.68
C LYS A 452 -56.00 -21.56 18.76
N ARG A 453 -54.89 -22.30 18.84
CA ARG A 453 -54.78 -23.65 18.26
C ARG A 453 -55.97 -24.49 18.71
N LYS A 454 -56.59 -25.26 17.80
CA LYS A 454 -57.59 -26.26 18.18
C LYS A 454 -56.93 -27.26 19.14
N ARG A 455 -57.40 -27.28 20.39
CA ARG A 455 -57.00 -28.27 21.39
C ARG A 455 -57.64 -29.62 21.07
N TYR A 456 -56.93 -30.70 21.38
CA TYR A 456 -57.57 -32.00 21.52
C TYR A 456 -58.22 -32.12 22.90
N HIS A 457 -59.18 -33.03 23.06
CA HIS A 457 -60.07 -33.10 24.22
C HIS A 457 -59.33 -33.24 25.57
N ASP A 458 -58.13 -33.83 25.56
CA ASP A 458 -57.39 -34.24 26.75
C ASP A 458 -56.11 -33.41 26.99
N GLU A 459 -55.89 -32.31 26.25
CA GLU A 459 -54.80 -31.36 26.53
C GLU A 459 -55.15 -30.47 27.74
N GLU A 460 -54.46 -30.66 28.88
CA GLU A 460 -54.55 -29.73 30.02
C GLU A 460 -54.24 -28.29 29.58
N ALA A 461 -54.91 -27.33 30.22
CA ALA A 461 -54.71 -25.93 29.89
C ALA A 461 -53.29 -25.50 30.30
N GLU A 462 -52.42 -25.28 29.30
CA GLU A 462 -51.21 -24.48 29.49
C GLU A 462 -51.57 -23.23 30.28
N LYS A 463 -50.87 -23.01 31.41
CA LYS A 463 -50.88 -21.73 32.09
C LYS A 463 -50.24 -20.73 31.13
N VAL A 464 -51.09 -20.07 30.35
CA VAL A 464 -50.72 -18.87 29.60
C VAL A 464 -50.07 -17.94 30.62
N GLY A 465 -48.78 -17.69 30.44
CA GLY A 465 -48.03 -16.79 31.32
C GLY A 465 -48.71 -15.44 31.38
N GLU A 466 -48.47 -14.70 32.45
CA GLU A 466 -48.92 -13.32 32.58
C GLU A 466 -48.14 -12.43 31.59
N ASP A 467 -48.50 -12.53 30.31
CA ASP A 467 -48.09 -11.59 29.27
C ASP A 467 -48.62 -10.21 29.69
N VAL A 468 -47.73 -9.40 30.26
CA VAL A 468 -48.03 -8.03 30.69
C VAL A 468 -48.64 -7.29 29.50
N ILE A 469 -49.89 -6.85 29.67
CA ILE A 469 -50.62 -6.07 28.66
C ILE A 469 -50.04 -4.66 28.64
N LEU A 470 -48.91 -4.50 27.96
CA LEU A 470 -48.31 -3.20 27.67
C LEU A 470 -49.27 -2.39 26.79
N SER A 471 -49.35 -1.08 27.04
CA SER A 471 -50.01 -0.16 26.11
C SER A 471 -49.27 -0.14 24.77
N ALA A 472 -49.94 0.29 23.69
CA ALA A 472 -49.27 0.39 22.39
C ALA A 472 -48.05 1.35 22.44
N GLU A 473 -48.15 2.44 23.20
CA GLU A 473 -47.05 3.37 23.50
C GLU A 473 -45.91 2.70 24.28
N GLU A 474 -46.20 1.99 25.38
CA GLU A 474 -45.15 1.36 26.19
C GLU A 474 -44.49 0.18 25.46
N ASN A 475 -45.27 -0.53 24.63
CA ASN A 475 -44.74 -1.52 23.71
C ASN A 475 -43.81 -0.89 22.66
N PHE A 476 -44.15 0.28 22.10
CA PHE A 476 -43.25 1.02 21.20
C PHE A 476 -42.00 1.52 21.95
N ARG A 477 -42.15 2.05 23.16
CA ARG A 477 -41.02 2.44 24.04
C ARG A 477 -40.05 1.28 24.27
N LEU A 478 -40.54 0.15 24.76
CA LEU A 478 -39.69 -0.97 25.17
C LEU A 478 -39.20 -1.82 23.98
N ASN A 479 -40.05 -2.11 23.00
CA ASN A 479 -39.70 -3.02 21.89
C ASN A 479 -39.18 -2.34 20.63
N TYR A 480 -39.32 -1.01 20.49
CA TYR A 480 -38.72 -0.25 19.40
C TYR A 480 -37.60 0.67 19.93
N PHE A 481 -37.97 1.70 20.69
CA PHE A 481 -37.06 2.79 21.05
C PHE A 481 -35.88 2.31 21.90
N ILE A 482 -36.13 1.68 23.05
CA ILE A 482 -35.06 1.22 23.95
C ILE A 482 -34.15 0.21 23.25
N LYS A 483 -34.69 -0.73 22.47
CA LYS A 483 -33.88 -1.71 21.73
C LYS A 483 -32.97 -1.07 20.67
N ILE A 484 -33.47 -0.06 19.94
CA ILE A 484 -32.69 0.69 18.95
C ILE A 484 -31.54 1.45 19.64
N VAL A 485 -31.82 2.14 20.75
CA VAL A 485 -30.82 2.94 21.46
C VAL A 485 -29.80 2.05 22.19
N ASP A 486 -30.24 0.97 22.86
CA ASP A 486 -29.36 0.03 23.56
C ASP A 486 -28.47 -0.76 22.57
N GLN A 487 -29.02 -1.21 21.44
CA GLN A 487 -28.21 -1.81 20.38
C GLN A 487 -27.19 -0.79 19.85
N GLY A 488 -27.57 0.48 19.70
CA GLY A 488 -26.66 1.55 19.30
C GLY A 488 -25.53 1.76 20.30
N LEU A 489 -25.84 1.79 21.60
CA LEU A 489 -24.83 1.91 22.66
C LEU A 489 -23.81 0.77 22.62
N VAL A 490 -24.27 -0.48 22.67
CA VAL A 490 -23.39 -1.67 22.60
C VAL A 490 -22.57 -1.67 21.30
N SER A 491 -23.21 -1.34 20.18
CA SER A 491 -22.62 -1.32 18.85
C SER A 491 -21.53 -0.26 18.68
N LEU A 492 -21.70 0.92 19.30
CA LEU A 492 -20.70 1.99 19.34
C LEU A 492 -19.57 1.66 20.33
N GLU A 493 -19.89 1.27 21.57
CA GLU A 493 -18.90 0.99 22.62
C GLU A 493 -17.92 -0.12 22.17
N THR A 494 -18.43 -1.28 21.75
CA THR A 494 -17.60 -2.41 21.28
C THR A 494 -16.72 -2.08 20.07
N ARG A 495 -17.16 -1.18 19.18
CA ARG A 495 -16.39 -0.75 17.99
C ARG A 495 -15.32 0.29 18.30
N PHE A 496 -15.38 0.97 19.45
CA PHE A 496 -14.41 1.99 19.86
C PHE A 496 -13.48 1.55 20.99
N ASP A 497 -13.64 0.35 21.55
CA ASP A 497 -12.71 -0.24 22.52
C ASP A 497 -11.25 -0.27 22.03
N GLN A 498 -11.02 -0.44 20.73
CA GLN A 498 -9.68 -0.39 20.14
C GLN A 498 -9.06 1.02 20.20
N LEU A 499 -9.85 2.08 20.03
CA LEU A 499 -9.41 3.46 20.24
C LEU A 499 -9.16 3.77 21.73
N GLN A 500 -9.89 3.13 22.65
CA GLN A 500 -9.58 3.21 24.09
C GLN A 500 -8.28 2.48 24.43
N GLY A 501 -7.99 1.35 23.78
CA GLY A 501 -6.68 0.68 23.86
C GLY A 501 -5.56 1.62 23.43
N TYR A 502 -5.75 2.31 22.31
CA TYR A 502 -4.82 3.33 21.84
C TYR A 502 -4.69 4.53 22.81
N GLU A 503 -5.79 5.01 23.41
CA GLU A 503 -5.75 6.05 24.45
C GLU A 503 -4.92 5.61 25.67
N LYS A 504 -4.97 4.33 26.06
CA LYS A 504 -4.17 3.80 27.16
C LYS A 504 -2.67 3.73 26.83
N THR A 505 -2.31 3.42 25.58
CA THR A 505 -0.91 3.27 25.16
C THR A 505 -0.24 4.58 24.74
N PHE A 506 -0.95 5.49 24.07
CA PHE A 506 -0.40 6.73 23.51
C PHE A 506 -1.03 8.02 24.09
N GLY A 507 -2.05 7.91 24.95
CA GLY A 507 -2.82 9.07 25.43
C GLY A 507 -2.01 10.12 26.18
N PHE A 508 -0.94 9.71 26.86
CA PHE A 508 -0.02 10.63 27.54
C PHE A 508 0.87 11.45 26.57
N LEU A 509 0.90 11.13 25.27
CA LEU A 509 1.67 11.85 24.26
C LEU A 509 0.80 12.81 23.43
N PHE A 510 -0.46 12.47 23.16
CA PHE A 510 -1.37 13.37 22.44
C PHE A 510 -2.08 14.37 23.36
N ASP A 511 -2.41 13.97 24.59
CA ASP A 511 -3.00 14.85 25.60
C ASP A 511 -1.87 15.57 26.35
N LEU A 512 -1.46 16.72 25.83
CA LEU A 512 -0.39 17.55 26.41
C LEU A 512 -0.72 18.01 27.85
N THR A 513 -2.01 18.06 28.21
CA THR A 513 -2.44 18.38 29.58
C THR A 513 -2.17 17.22 30.52
N LYS A 514 -2.52 15.98 30.12
CA LYS A 514 -2.10 14.77 30.86
C LYS A 514 -0.59 14.67 30.95
N LEU A 515 0.16 14.98 29.89
CA LEU A 515 1.63 14.93 29.92
C LEU A 515 2.21 15.87 31.00
N GLN A 516 1.75 17.12 31.04
CA GLN A 516 2.20 18.10 32.04
C GLN A 516 1.78 17.71 33.47
N LEU A 517 0.59 17.14 33.66
CA LEU A 517 0.05 16.81 34.99
C LEU A 517 0.47 15.43 35.53
N ALA A 518 0.91 14.49 34.68
CA ALA A 518 1.29 13.14 35.09
C ALA A 518 2.43 13.18 36.12
N ASN A 519 2.30 12.41 37.20
CA ASN A 519 3.40 12.22 38.15
C ASN A 519 4.49 11.29 37.55
N ASP A 520 5.63 11.22 38.23
CA ASP A 520 6.78 10.43 37.76
C ASP A 520 6.46 8.93 37.64
N ASP A 521 5.71 8.37 38.59
CA ASP A 521 5.39 6.93 38.62
C ASP A 521 4.42 6.56 37.47
N GLU A 522 3.37 7.35 37.24
CA GLU A 522 2.44 7.21 36.11
C GLU A 522 3.14 7.36 34.76
N LEU A 523 4.06 8.33 34.64
CA LEU A 523 4.82 8.53 33.42
C LEU A 523 5.76 7.33 33.16
N MET A 524 6.46 6.83 34.18
CA MET A 524 7.33 5.66 34.06
C MET A 524 6.56 4.41 33.63
N VAL A 525 5.40 4.16 34.25
CA VAL A 525 4.51 3.05 33.85
C VAL A 525 4.04 3.22 32.41
N SER A 526 3.68 4.44 31.99
CA SER A 526 3.24 4.74 30.63
C SER A 526 4.34 4.51 29.59
N CYS A 527 5.58 4.95 29.87
CA CYS A 527 6.73 4.71 29.00
C CYS A 527 7.10 3.22 28.92
N THR A 528 7.04 2.49 30.04
CA THR A 528 7.28 1.05 30.08
C THR A 528 6.23 0.29 29.27
N ASN A 529 4.95 0.64 29.40
CA ASN A 529 3.86 0.06 28.61
C ASN A 529 4.04 0.32 27.11
N LEU A 530 4.53 1.51 26.73
CA LEU A 530 4.82 1.85 25.34
C LEU A 530 6.03 1.09 24.78
N GLU A 531 7.08 0.86 25.57
CA GLU A 531 8.18 -0.04 25.17
C GLU A 531 7.64 -1.44 24.89
N VAL A 532 6.91 -2.04 25.85
CA VAL A 532 6.35 -3.39 25.73
C VAL A 532 5.46 -3.50 24.48
N PHE A 533 4.69 -2.47 24.16
CA PHE A 533 3.84 -2.42 22.96
C PHE A 533 4.64 -2.33 21.64
N LEU A 534 5.78 -1.64 21.64
CA LEU A 534 6.64 -1.44 20.46
C LEU A 534 7.81 -2.43 20.38
N LYS A 535 7.76 -3.50 21.17
CA LYS A 535 8.76 -4.56 21.22
C LYS A 535 8.28 -5.82 20.51
N HIS A 536 9.13 -6.36 19.64
CA HIS A 536 8.93 -7.67 19.03
C HIS A 536 10.24 -8.45 19.03
N ASP A 537 10.19 -9.70 19.47
CA ASP A 537 11.37 -10.52 19.76
C ASP A 537 12.40 -9.74 20.62
N MET A 538 13.60 -9.54 20.07
CA MET A 538 14.71 -8.80 20.68
C MET A 538 14.79 -7.32 20.25
N HIS A 539 13.83 -6.82 19.46
CA HIS A 539 13.86 -5.48 18.89
C HIS A 539 12.72 -4.61 19.44
N SER A 540 13.08 -3.56 20.19
CA SER A 540 12.18 -2.46 20.51
C SER A 540 12.47 -1.26 19.61
N ASP A 541 11.46 -0.45 19.31
CA ASP A 541 11.66 0.83 18.59
C ASP A 541 12.11 1.98 19.51
N LEU A 542 11.99 1.82 20.84
CA LEU A 542 12.41 2.78 21.87
C LEU A 542 12.79 2.08 23.19
N ASP A 543 13.47 2.79 24.09
CA ASP A 543 13.71 2.36 25.48
C ASP A 543 12.76 3.13 26.43
N GLY A 544 12.07 2.42 27.33
CA GLY A 544 11.09 3.03 28.23
C GLY A 544 11.70 3.94 29.30
N ASN A 545 12.92 3.65 29.77
CA ASN A 545 13.60 4.45 30.79
C ASN A 545 14.17 5.73 30.18
N ASP A 546 14.82 5.62 29.02
CA ASP A 546 15.31 6.80 28.30
C ASP A 546 14.15 7.69 27.87
N LEU A 547 13.04 7.12 27.38
CA LEU A 547 11.82 7.88 27.06
C LEU A 547 11.26 8.61 28.28
N PHE A 548 11.23 7.98 29.45
CA PHE A 548 10.81 8.63 30.70
C PHE A 548 11.73 9.82 31.06
N LEU A 549 13.05 9.65 31.01
CA LEU A 549 14.01 10.71 31.34
C LEU A 549 13.94 11.87 30.34
N GLU A 550 13.84 11.56 29.04
CA GLU A 550 13.61 12.54 27.98
C GLU A 550 12.32 13.33 28.21
N LEU A 551 11.20 12.65 28.45
CA LEU A 551 9.90 13.30 28.67
C LEU A 551 9.88 14.13 29.96
N LYS A 552 10.52 13.65 31.03
CA LYS A 552 10.64 14.40 32.28
C LYS A 552 11.36 15.74 32.09
N LEU A 553 12.44 15.77 31.30
CA LEU A 553 13.09 17.02 30.89
C LEU A 553 12.20 17.83 29.93
N PHE A 554 11.53 17.16 28.99
CA PHE A 554 10.72 17.80 27.96
C PHE A 554 9.50 18.55 28.53
N LYS A 555 8.92 18.10 29.66
CA LYS A 555 7.82 18.82 30.35
C LYS A 555 8.17 20.27 30.70
N GLU A 556 9.39 20.51 31.17
CA GLU A 556 9.89 21.86 31.52
C GLU A 556 10.13 22.75 30.28
N VAL A 557 10.33 22.12 29.12
CA VAL A 557 10.55 22.78 27.81
C VAL A 557 9.24 22.98 27.05
N LEU A 558 8.16 22.28 27.43
CA LEU A 558 6.87 22.32 26.74
C LEU A 558 6.20 23.69 26.93
N SER A 559 6.33 24.56 25.93
CA SER A 559 5.72 25.90 25.96
C SER A 559 4.19 25.80 26.02
N LYS A 560 3.56 26.77 26.72
CA LYS A 560 2.10 26.92 26.77
C LYS A 560 1.44 27.26 25.41
N GLU A 561 2.27 27.49 24.39
CA GLU A 561 1.82 27.81 23.03
C GLU A 561 1.58 26.55 22.20
N MET A 562 2.30 25.45 22.47
CA MET A 562 2.06 24.17 21.80
C MET A 562 0.76 23.54 22.30
N LYS A 563 -0.18 23.33 21.38
CA LYS A 563 -1.50 22.75 21.63
C LYS A 563 -1.73 21.46 20.86
N LYS A 564 -1.03 21.26 19.74
CA LYS A 564 -1.16 20.06 18.89
C LYS A 564 0.11 19.22 18.91
N ALA A 565 -0.06 17.91 18.82
CA ALA A 565 1.06 16.97 18.71
C ALA A 565 2.00 17.30 17.52
N ILE A 566 1.46 17.80 16.39
CA ILE A 566 2.27 18.18 15.22
C ILE A 566 3.24 19.35 15.50
N GLU A 567 2.87 20.26 16.41
CA GLU A 567 3.72 21.38 16.85
C GLU A 567 4.88 20.87 17.72
N VAL A 568 4.58 19.94 18.63
CA VAL A 568 5.59 19.20 19.41
C VAL A 568 6.57 18.46 18.49
N LEU A 569 6.07 17.77 17.46
CA LEU A 569 6.95 17.10 16.50
C LEU A 569 7.81 18.09 15.68
N ASN A 570 7.25 19.22 15.27
CA ASN A 570 8.02 20.29 14.61
C ASN A 570 9.18 20.78 15.51
N PHE A 571 8.95 20.94 16.81
CA PHE A 571 10.00 21.29 17.78
C PHE A 571 11.04 20.17 17.92
N LEU A 572 10.59 18.93 18.17
CA LEU A 572 11.47 17.77 18.38
C LEU A 572 12.39 17.48 17.20
N LYS A 573 12.00 17.82 15.96
CA LYS A 573 12.85 17.66 14.78
C LYS A 573 14.19 18.38 14.91
N ASN A 574 14.18 19.60 15.47
CA ASN A 574 15.38 20.41 15.67
C ASN A 574 16.23 19.91 16.85
N MET A 575 15.60 19.20 17.80
CA MET A 575 16.20 18.71 19.05
C MET A 575 16.36 17.18 19.08
N LYS A 576 16.31 16.51 17.91
CA LYS A 576 16.26 15.03 17.78
C LYS A 576 17.41 14.26 18.42
N SER A 577 18.55 14.92 18.67
CA SER A 577 19.71 14.34 19.37
C SER A 577 19.56 14.34 20.89
N CYS A 578 18.72 15.22 21.43
CA CYS A 578 18.43 15.34 22.86
C CYS A 578 17.21 14.51 23.26
N TYR A 579 16.28 14.27 22.33
CA TYR A 579 15.02 13.56 22.56
C TYR A 579 14.77 12.43 21.53
N PRO A 580 15.69 11.46 21.33
CA PRO A 580 15.58 10.45 20.29
C PRO A 580 14.40 9.47 20.46
N ASN A 581 14.09 9.04 21.69
CA ASN A 581 12.96 8.14 21.95
C ASN A 581 11.63 8.89 21.82
N THR A 582 11.55 10.12 22.32
CA THR A 582 10.38 11.00 22.23
C THR A 582 10.07 11.33 20.77
N TRP A 583 11.08 11.71 19.99
CA TRP A 583 10.97 11.91 18.54
C TRP A 583 10.44 10.66 17.82
N THR A 584 10.86 9.48 18.25
CA THR A 584 10.41 8.20 17.70
C THR A 584 8.95 7.91 18.09
N ALA A 585 8.59 8.09 19.35
CA ALA A 585 7.24 7.88 19.88
C ALA A 585 6.20 8.77 19.17
N TYR A 586 6.45 10.08 19.04
CA TYR A 586 5.54 10.99 18.33
C TYR A 586 5.40 10.65 16.84
N ARG A 587 6.47 10.19 16.17
CA ARG A 587 6.39 9.74 14.77
C ARG A 587 5.53 8.50 14.62
N ILE A 588 5.73 7.50 15.47
CA ILE A 588 4.92 6.26 15.45
C ILE A 588 3.45 6.61 15.71
N MET A 589 3.18 7.39 16.75
CA MET A 589 1.84 7.86 17.11
C MET A 589 1.10 8.51 15.93
N MET A 590 1.74 9.44 15.21
CA MET A 590 1.11 10.14 14.09
C MET A 590 0.93 9.33 12.81
N THR A 591 1.63 8.20 12.66
CA THR A 591 1.42 7.34 11.48
C THR A 591 0.05 6.65 11.50
N ILE A 592 -0.59 6.52 12.66
CA ILE A 592 -1.80 5.72 12.84
C ILE A 592 -3.03 6.51 12.34
N PRO A 593 -3.83 5.95 11.40
CA PRO A 593 -4.97 6.65 10.82
C PRO A 593 -6.20 6.58 11.73
N VAL A 594 -6.91 7.70 11.88
CA VAL A 594 -8.21 7.74 12.58
C VAL A 594 -9.36 7.22 11.70
N SER A 595 -9.25 7.39 10.37
CA SER A 595 -10.24 6.93 9.41
C SER A 595 -9.60 6.50 8.07
N VAL A 596 -10.36 5.80 7.24
CA VAL A 596 -9.94 5.30 5.91
C VAL A 596 -10.53 6.17 4.78
N ALA A 597 -10.98 7.40 5.09
CA ALA A 597 -11.71 8.29 4.17
C ALA A 597 -10.98 8.57 2.84
N SER A 598 -9.65 8.53 2.82
CA SER A 598 -8.87 8.69 1.58
C SER A 598 -9.04 7.54 0.59
N ALA A 599 -9.36 6.31 1.04
CA ALA A 599 -9.63 5.20 0.14
C ALA A 599 -10.98 5.36 -0.58
N GLU A 600 -12.02 5.82 0.14
CA GLU A 600 -13.32 6.16 -0.45
C GLU A 600 -13.18 7.27 -1.53
N ARG A 601 -12.33 8.27 -1.26
CA ARG A 601 -11.98 9.33 -2.22
C ARG A 601 -11.22 8.77 -3.43
N ASN A 602 -10.31 7.82 -3.24
CA ASN A 602 -9.61 7.15 -4.33
C ASN A 602 -10.54 6.33 -5.21
N PHE A 603 -11.52 5.62 -4.64
CA PHE A 603 -12.56 4.93 -5.40
C PHE A 603 -13.50 5.89 -6.15
N SER A 604 -13.74 7.08 -5.61
CA SER A 604 -14.44 8.15 -6.33
C SER A 604 -13.64 8.62 -7.55
N LYS A 605 -12.31 8.72 -7.47
CA LYS A 605 -11.44 8.97 -8.65
C LYS A 605 -11.39 7.78 -9.61
N LEU A 606 -11.39 6.54 -9.11
CA LEU A 606 -11.44 5.32 -9.93
C LEU A 606 -12.64 5.33 -10.88
N LYS A 607 -13.84 5.68 -10.38
CA LYS A 607 -15.07 5.78 -11.18
C LYS A 607 -14.98 6.81 -12.33
N LEU A 608 -14.20 7.88 -12.17
CA LEU A 608 -13.94 8.87 -13.21
C LEU A 608 -12.92 8.38 -14.26
N ILE A 609 -11.90 7.65 -13.82
CA ILE A 609 -10.83 7.13 -14.69
C ILE A 609 -11.32 5.93 -15.51
N LYS A 610 -12.04 5.02 -14.85
CA LYS A 610 -12.61 3.78 -15.40
C LYS A 610 -14.13 3.87 -15.44
N SER A 611 -14.64 4.60 -16.44
CA SER A 611 -16.07 4.72 -16.75
C SER A 611 -16.58 3.58 -17.63
N TYR A 612 -17.89 3.51 -17.88
CA TYR A 612 -18.52 2.49 -18.74
C TYR A 612 -17.87 2.44 -20.14
N LEU A 613 -17.63 3.61 -20.74
CA LEU A 613 -16.96 3.78 -22.04
C LEU A 613 -15.45 3.43 -22.03
N ARG A 614 -14.87 3.11 -20.86
CA ARG A 614 -13.44 2.83 -20.63
C ARG A 614 -13.20 1.61 -19.74
N SER A 615 -14.14 0.65 -19.74
CA SER A 615 -14.11 -0.55 -18.88
C SER A 615 -12.95 -1.51 -19.16
N THR A 616 -12.51 -1.65 -20.42
CA THR A 616 -11.49 -2.62 -20.87
C THR A 616 -10.03 -2.21 -20.58
N MET A 617 -9.80 -1.46 -19.51
CA MET A 617 -8.51 -0.88 -19.15
C MET A 617 -7.58 -1.88 -18.44
N ALA A 618 -6.33 -1.99 -18.89
CA ALA A 618 -5.31 -2.81 -18.24
C ALA A 618 -4.77 -2.15 -16.95
N GLN A 619 -4.46 -2.95 -15.92
CA GLN A 619 -4.10 -2.50 -14.57
C GLN A 619 -2.96 -1.46 -14.53
N GLU A 620 -1.85 -1.70 -15.26
CA GLU A 620 -0.73 -0.74 -15.37
C GLU A 620 -1.17 0.64 -15.90
N ARG A 621 -2.09 0.63 -16.87
CA ARG A 621 -2.62 1.85 -17.47
C ARG A 621 -3.57 2.57 -16.49
N LEU A 622 -4.35 1.81 -15.71
CA LEU A 622 -5.19 2.33 -14.64
C LEU A 622 -4.33 2.99 -13.56
N ASN A 623 -3.43 2.23 -12.93
CA ASN A 623 -2.54 2.70 -11.86
C ASN A 623 -1.79 3.98 -12.23
N GLY A 624 -1.22 4.03 -13.44
CA GLY A 624 -0.54 5.23 -13.92
C GLY A 624 -1.44 6.46 -14.12
N LEU A 625 -2.73 6.30 -14.42
CA LEU A 625 -3.69 7.43 -14.43
C LEU A 625 -4.13 7.79 -13.01
N SER A 626 -4.30 6.79 -12.15
CA SER A 626 -4.71 6.95 -10.75
C SER A 626 -3.66 7.72 -9.95
N ILE A 627 -2.37 7.40 -10.07
CA ILE A 627 -1.29 8.16 -9.41
C ILE A 627 -1.36 9.64 -9.80
N ILE A 628 -1.39 9.98 -11.10
CA ILE A 628 -1.44 11.38 -11.57
C ILE A 628 -2.73 12.09 -11.08
N SER A 629 -3.87 11.39 -11.05
CA SER A 629 -5.17 11.99 -10.70
C SER A 629 -5.42 12.11 -9.18
N ILE A 630 -4.79 11.26 -8.38
CA ILE A 630 -4.93 11.23 -6.92
C ILE A 630 -3.85 12.12 -6.32
N GLU A 631 -2.58 11.89 -6.68
CA GLU A 631 -1.41 12.68 -6.26
C GLU A 631 -1.29 13.99 -7.06
N ARG A 632 -2.42 14.60 -7.39
CA ARG A 632 -2.51 15.81 -8.22
C ARG A 632 -1.66 16.95 -7.65
N ARG A 633 -1.62 17.13 -6.31
CA ARG A 633 -0.79 18.16 -5.65
C ARG A 633 0.72 17.96 -5.88
N MET A 634 1.19 16.73 -6.11
CA MET A 634 2.58 16.45 -6.48
C MET A 634 2.77 16.50 -8.01
N ALA A 635 1.79 16.04 -8.79
CA ALA A 635 1.82 16.16 -10.23
C ALA A 635 1.82 17.63 -10.69
N GLU A 636 1.09 18.53 -10.02
CA GLU A 636 1.05 19.98 -10.30
C GLU A 636 2.37 20.72 -9.99
N LYS A 637 3.29 20.10 -9.26
CA LYS A 637 4.66 20.62 -9.08
C LYS A 637 5.57 20.27 -10.27
N LEU A 638 5.10 19.48 -11.24
CA LEU A 638 5.77 19.28 -12.53
C LEU A 638 5.32 20.40 -13.48
N ASP A 639 6.27 21.06 -14.17
CA ASP A 639 5.89 22.10 -15.12
C ASP A 639 5.27 21.51 -16.39
N PHE A 640 4.05 21.93 -16.69
CA PHE A 640 3.29 21.52 -17.87
C PHE A 640 3.22 22.59 -18.97
N LYS A 641 3.66 23.83 -18.73
CA LYS A 641 3.57 24.91 -19.73
C LYS A 641 4.46 24.62 -20.94
N ASP A 642 5.71 24.26 -20.68
CA ASP A 642 6.66 23.89 -21.73
C ASP A 642 6.22 22.63 -22.49
N LEU A 643 5.67 21.64 -21.78
CA LEU A 643 5.11 20.42 -22.39
C LEU A 643 3.96 20.72 -23.36
N MET A 644 3.09 21.68 -23.05
CA MET A 644 2.01 22.11 -23.95
C MET A 644 2.55 22.90 -25.15
N ASN A 645 3.49 23.82 -24.93
CA ASN A 645 4.14 24.59 -25.99
C ASN A 645 4.88 23.66 -26.98
N GLU A 646 5.60 22.66 -26.47
CA GLU A 646 6.29 21.68 -27.30
C GLU A 646 5.32 20.73 -28.04
N PHE A 647 4.19 20.35 -27.41
CA PHE A 647 3.16 19.56 -28.08
C PHE A 647 2.46 20.33 -29.21
N ALA A 648 2.21 21.63 -29.04
CA ALA A 648 1.67 22.50 -30.07
C ALA A 648 2.67 22.68 -31.23
N GLY A 649 3.95 22.94 -30.93
CA GLY A 649 5.02 23.11 -31.93
C GLY A 649 5.29 21.87 -32.79
N ARG A 650 5.01 20.66 -32.29
CA ARG A 650 5.24 19.38 -33.00
C ARG A 650 4.22 19.05 -34.10
N ASN A 651 3.24 19.92 -34.41
CA ASN A 651 2.35 19.74 -35.57
C ASN A 651 1.79 21.07 -36.11
N ALA A 652 2.33 21.54 -37.25
CA ALA A 652 1.97 22.83 -37.86
C ALA A 652 0.46 23.07 -38.12
N ARG A 653 -0.34 22.00 -38.26
CA ARG A 653 -1.81 22.11 -38.46
C ARG A 653 -2.62 22.31 -37.16
N ARG A 654 -1.98 22.33 -35.98
CA ARG A 654 -2.65 22.46 -34.68
C ARG A 654 -2.46 23.83 -34.02
N ILE A 655 -1.43 24.57 -34.39
CA ILE A 655 -1.13 25.91 -33.87
C ILE A 655 -2.32 26.86 -34.12
N ALA A 656 -2.86 26.84 -35.34
CA ALA A 656 -4.05 27.62 -35.76
C ALA A 656 -5.40 27.23 -35.09
N ARG A 657 -5.39 26.49 -33.98
CA ARG A 657 -6.57 26.19 -33.15
C ARG A 657 -6.41 26.59 -31.67
N PHE A 658 -5.27 27.21 -31.32
CA PHE A 658 -4.98 27.71 -29.97
C PHE A 658 -4.63 29.22 -29.97
N GLU A 659 -4.75 29.87 -31.13
CA GLU A 659 -4.60 31.33 -31.32
C GLU A 659 -5.96 32.01 -31.64
N GLU A 660 -7.06 31.24 -31.59
CA GLU A 660 -8.45 31.69 -31.40
C GLU A 660 -8.93 31.23 -30.01
#